data_AF-A0A2S3ZNX5-F1
#
_entry.id   AF-A0A2S3ZNX5-F1
#
_cell.length_a   1.000
_cell.length_b   1.000
_cell.length_c   1.000
_cell.angle_alpha   90.00
_cell.angle_beta   90.00
_cell.angle_gamma   90.00
#
_symmetry.space_group_name_H-M   'P 1'
#
loop_
_entity.id
_entity.type
_entity.pdbx_description
1 polymer ?
#
loop_
_entity_poly.entity_id
_entity_poly.type
_entity_poly.pdbx_seq_one_letter_code
_entity_poly.pdbx_strand_id
1 'polypeptide(L)'
;MAATLSVALVGSGALAAMPASAATATTGTTTKSTPAALPAAEASAPLTNLSHLNFLLAEVPLPVIAGHTTYQAAENPVVEAPWTYADKNDDGSYSPIGGGDLDPATGYYTQGAFNADDTSRAAVVYLRHWQQTGDTTSRDHAFQTLRSLAYLQTTEGPNAGNVVLWQQVDGTLNPSAEPVELPDPSDSDESYWLARTVWALGEGYAAFADEDPEFAAFLAERLNLSLAAVNRGSLGDYPSFDVADGDPVPAWLIADGADASAEAVLGLAAYLRAEPAGPTAGTAETALSQLSEGIAAMSTDEGASGDWPFGAIMPWTKSPSLWHAWGGLAPAAVATASGVLDDPTLLAAAVQDTAQFTPQLLAAGGPDNAWSPTPGEAQIAYGVDSRLQSLVATAEAADAPGLLNLAAITAGWYFGANPSGLPAYDPATGTAIDGIEPDGRVNPNSGAESTIHALFSMLTLDANPDLKAAALGINATVATHGLSVVEAESGVITGGTVTTPASSWTGEANWSGGAYVDLAAGGTLRITVPADDQARRVHPIVNQVVDPAGTTTWTTGKKGKQQSLGTTANGDAGEQGVTEAPGQLLPLPLASTLPGKATQVVGTTDAAAQLDALLIQPLISTVAVTGPRGDSTLFVSADTADTQRKVDVPRGKQLVQQAFDATGQPVADSHKGKGDKRSGTVFIAAGGFTQVWFEAKR
;
A
#
# COMPACT_ATOMS: atom_id res chain seq x y z
N MET A 1 17.93 -4.46 32.24
CA MET A 1 18.72 -3.57 31.37
C MET A 1 19.04 -4.32 30.10
N ALA A 2 18.07 -4.33 29.19
CA ALA A 2 18.15 -4.71 27.79
C ALA A 2 16.83 -4.16 27.26
N ALA A 3 16.89 -2.94 26.73
CA ALA A 3 15.75 -2.22 26.19
C ALA A 3 15.45 -2.83 24.83
N THR A 4 14.26 -3.42 24.68
CA THR A 4 13.68 -3.82 23.41
C THR A 4 13.37 -2.53 22.63
N LEU A 5 14.16 -2.25 21.59
CA LEU A 5 13.74 -1.39 20.49
C LEU A 5 12.54 -2.09 19.84
N SER A 6 11.36 -1.50 19.95
CA SER A 6 10.25 -1.77 19.06
C SER A 6 10.22 -0.59 18.11
N VAL A 7 10.63 -0.80 16.86
CA VAL A 7 10.35 0.16 15.79
C VAL A 7 8.84 0.21 15.66
N ALA A 8 8.26 1.30 16.16
CA ALA A 8 6.85 1.60 15.99
C ALA A 8 6.62 1.90 14.51
N LEU A 9 6.23 0.87 13.75
CA LEU A 9 5.46 1.02 12.52
C LEU A 9 4.17 1.76 12.90
N VAL A 10 4.21 3.10 12.82
CA VAL A 10 3.03 3.96 12.96
C VAL A 10 2.10 3.62 11.80
N GLY A 11 1.01 2.95 12.16
CA GLY A 11 0.21 2.07 11.31
C GLY A 11 -0.29 0.84 12.07
N SER A 12 0.29 0.54 13.24
CA SER A 12 -0.22 -0.46 14.17
C SER A 12 -1.37 0.13 15.00
N GLY A 13 -2.59 -0.01 14.50
CA GLY A 13 -3.74 -0.20 15.37
C GLY A 13 -3.46 -1.41 16.26
N ALA A 14 -2.95 -1.17 17.46
CA ALA A 14 -2.76 -2.20 18.49
C ALA A 14 -4.14 -2.71 18.93
N LEU A 15 -4.73 -3.65 18.19
CA LEU A 15 -5.76 -4.54 18.71
C LEU A 15 -5.08 -5.48 19.71
N ALA A 16 -4.94 -5.01 20.95
CA ALA A 16 -4.69 -5.88 22.08
C ALA A 16 -5.76 -6.98 22.10
N ALA A 17 -5.33 -8.22 21.84
CA ALA A 17 -6.13 -9.41 22.08
C ALA A 17 -6.44 -9.49 23.58
N MET A 18 -7.57 -8.92 24.00
CA MET A 18 -8.10 -9.13 25.35
C MET A 18 -8.75 -10.53 25.45
N PRO A 19 -8.55 -11.25 26.56
CA PRO A 19 -9.09 -12.59 26.74
C PRO A 19 -10.62 -12.53 26.79
N ALA A 20 -11.26 -13.43 26.03
CA ALA A 20 -12.71 -13.62 26.00
C ALA A 20 -13.27 -13.80 27.42
N SER A 21 -13.86 -12.75 27.99
CA SER A 21 -14.74 -12.87 29.14
C SER A 21 -16.08 -13.39 28.66
N ALA A 22 -16.44 -14.59 29.10
CA ALA A 22 -17.71 -15.24 28.80
C ALA A 22 -18.89 -14.38 29.31
N ALA A 23 -19.45 -13.55 28.43
CA ALA A 23 -20.73 -12.90 28.64
C ALA A 23 -21.84 -13.88 28.23
N THR A 24 -22.63 -14.30 29.22
CA THR A 24 -23.82 -15.13 29.05
C THR A 24 -24.76 -14.55 27.99
N ALA A 25 -25.03 -15.34 26.95
CA ALA A 25 -25.97 -15.03 25.89
C ALA A 25 -27.40 -14.85 26.42
N THR A 26 -27.91 -13.63 26.38
CA THR A 26 -29.35 -13.36 26.37
C THR A 26 -29.83 -13.28 24.94
N THR A 27 -30.72 -14.21 24.55
CA THR A 27 -31.35 -14.28 23.24
C THR A 27 -32.33 -13.12 23.02
N GLY A 28 -31.80 -11.99 22.53
CA GLY A 28 -32.59 -10.92 21.95
C GLY A 28 -32.67 -11.10 20.43
N THR A 29 -33.87 -11.30 19.89
CA THR A 29 -34.13 -11.28 18.44
C THR A 29 -33.90 -9.88 17.90
N THR A 30 -32.73 -9.63 17.30
CA THR A 30 -32.45 -8.43 16.52
C THR A 30 -32.90 -8.66 15.07
N THR A 31 -33.87 -7.86 14.63
CA THR A 31 -34.21 -7.71 13.21
C THR A 31 -33.00 -7.14 12.48
N LYS A 32 -32.45 -7.88 11.52
CA LYS A 32 -31.45 -7.36 10.57
C LYS A 32 -32.06 -6.19 9.80
N SER A 33 -31.70 -4.96 10.16
CA SER A 33 -31.90 -3.80 9.29
C SER A 33 -30.92 -3.94 8.12
N THR A 34 -31.44 -4.09 6.91
CA THR A 34 -30.64 -3.96 5.69
C THR A 34 -30.05 -2.55 5.68
N PRO A 35 -28.72 -2.37 5.55
CA PRO A 35 -28.14 -1.05 5.34
C PRO A 35 -28.82 -0.38 4.14
N ALA A 36 -29.18 0.89 4.27
CA ALA A 36 -29.71 1.65 3.15
C ALA A 36 -28.64 1.72 2.06
N ALA A 37 -29.00 1.40 0.82
CA ALA A 37 -28.10 1.57 -0.31
C ALA A 37 -27.77 3.06 -0.47
N LEU A 38 -26.48 3.41 -0.54
CA LEU A 38 -26.06 4.76 -0.88
C LEU A 38 -26.52 5.10 -2.31
N PRO A 39 -26.89 6.36 -2.58
CA PRO A 39 -27.25 6.77 -3.92
C PRO A 39 -26.07 6.57 -4.87
N ALA A 40 -26.34 6.01 -6.05
CA ALA A 40 -25.31 5.84 -7.07
C ALA A 40 -24.83 7.21 -7.55
N ALA A 41 -23.51 7.43 -7.57
CA ALA A 41 -22.92 8.65 -8.10
C ALA A 41 -23.13 8.74 -9.62
N GLU A 42 -23.46 9.93 -10.12
CA GLU A 42 -23.53 10.18 -11.56
C GLU A 42 -22.13 10.43 -12.13
N ALA A 43 -21.80 9.80 -13.27
CA ALA A 43 -20.47 9.93 -13.88
C ALA A 43 -20.08 11.36 -14.26
N SER A 44 -21.05 12.26 -14.48
CA SER A 44 -20.82 13.66 -14.81
C SER A 44 -20.67 14.60 -13.60
N ALA A 45 -21.10 14.17 -12.40
CA ALA A 45 -20.99 14.97 -11.18
C ALA A 45 -19.63 14.73 -10.52
N PRO A 46 -18.94 15.75 -9.97
CA PRO A 46 -17.71 15.54 -9.21
C PRO A 46 -17.89 14.50 -8.10
N LEU A 47 -16.89 13.63 -7.91
CA LEU A 47 -16.88 12.69 -6.79
C LEU A 47 -16.27 13.30 -5.54
N THR A 48 -15.34 14.23 -5.73
CA THR A 48 -14.67 14.92 -4.63
C THR A 48 -15.68 15.77 -3.86
N ASN A 49 -15.80 15.49 -2.56
CA ASN A 49 -16.66 16.25 -1.66
C ASN A 49 -15.90 16.52 -0.35
N LEU A 50 -15.45 17.75 -0.16
CA LEU A 50 -14.63 18.14 0.98
C LEU A 50 -15.41 18.31 2.29
N SER A 51 -16.74 18.10 2.31
CA SER A 51 -17.58 18.44 3.47
C SER A 51 -17.11 17.76 4.76
N HIS A 52 -16.75 16.48 4.70
CA HIS A 52 -16.25 15.77 5.88
C HIS A 52 -14.83 16.18 6.29
N LEU A 53 -13.92 16.42 5.34
CA LEU A 53 -12.59 16.94 5.66
C LEU A 53 -12.66 18.35 6.29
N ASN A 54 -13.54 19.21 5.79
CA ASN A 54 -13.81 20.52 6.37
C ASN A 54 -14.42 20.40 7.78
N PHE A 55 -15.25 19.39 8.03
CA PHE A 55 -15.78 19.08 9.37
C PHE A 55 -14.68 18.67 10.35
N LEU A 56 -13.63 17.99 9.88
CA LEU A 56 -12.47 17.63 10.69
C LEU A 56 -11.53 18.80 10.96
N LEU A 57 -11.63 19.92 10.22
CA LEU A 57 -10.78 21.07 10.50
C LEU A 57 -11.17 21.78 11.80
N ALA A 58 -10.16 22.11 12.60
CA ALA A 58 -10.29 22.95 13.78
C ALA A 58 -9.32 24.14 13.70
N GLU A 59 -9.74 25.27 14.26
CA GLU A 59 -8.86 26.41 14.52
C GLU A 59 -7.92 26.08 15.69
N VAL A 60 -6.61 26.19 15.47
CA VAL A 60 -5.57 25.89 16.45
C VAL A 60 -4.77 27.15 16.78
N PRO A 61 -4.70 27.56 18.05
CA PRO A 61 -3.84 28.68 18.46
C PRO A 61 -2.36 28.40 18.22
N LEU A 62 -1.59 29.45 17.94
CA LEU A 62 -0.14 29.38 17.80
C LEU A 62 0.56 30.05 18.99
N PRO A 63 0.83 29.31 20.10
CA PRO A 63 1.62 29.86 21.20
C PRO A 63 3.03 30.24 20.71
N VAL A 64 3.65 31.24 21.34
CA VAL A 64 5.03 31.62 21.01
C VAL A 64 5.98 30.62 21.66
N ILE A 65 6.51 29.71 20.84
CA ILE A 65 7.47 28.66 21.25
C ILE A 65 8.79 28.93 20.51
N ALA A 66 9.92 28.89 21.25
CA ALA A 66 11.23 29.05 20.63
C ALA A 66 11.46 27.94 19.60
N GLY A 67 12.02 28.29 18.44
CA GLY A 67 12.22 27.34 17.34
C GLY A 67 10.98 26.90 16.56
N HIS A 68 9.79 27.48 16.83
CA HIS A 68 8.56 27.17 16.09
C HIS A 68 7.84 28.45 15.66
N THR A 69 7.63 28.61 14.35
CA THR A 69 6.97 29.78 13.79
C THR A 69 6.45 29.50 12.39
N THR A 70 5.49 30.30 11.94
CA THR A 70 4.92 30.18 10.59
C THR A 70 4.72 31.54 9.94
N TYR A 71 4.32 31.53 8.67
CA TYR A 71 4.03 32.73 7.90
C TYR A 71 2.98 33.59 8.62
N GLN A 72 3.28 34.87 8.83
CA GLN A 72 2.38 35.83 9.50
C GLN A 72 1.88 35.38 10.89
N ALA A 73 2.69 34.66 11.67
CA ALA A 73 2.29 34.15 12.98
C ALA A 73 1.91 35.24 14.00
N ALA A 74 2.51 36.43 13.90
CA ALA A 74 2.23 37.54 14.82
C ALA A 74 0.91 38.25 14.49
N GLU A 75 0.59 38.38 13.20
CA GLU A 75 -0.63 39.00 12.69
C GLU A 75 -1.83 38.05 12.77
N ASN A 76 -1.60 36.77 12.48
CA ASN A 76 -2.61 35.71 12.40
C ASN A 76 -2.20 34.53 13.31
N PRO A 77 -2.40 34.61 14.64
CA PRO A 77 -1.89 33.61 15.60
C PRO A 77 -2.77 32.35 15.71
N VAL A 78 -3.47 32.00 14.63
CA VAL A 78 -4.35 30.83 14.52
C VAL A 78 -4.13 30.20 13.14
N VAL A 79 -4.19 28.88 13.07
CA VAL A 79 -4.12 28.05 11.85
C VAL A 79 -5.26 27.03 11.85
N GLU A 80 -5.38 26.24 10.78
CA GLU A 80 -6.30 25.11 10.72
C GLU A 80 -5.51 23.79 10.71
N ALA A 81 -6.01 22.80 11.45
CA ALA A 81 -5.49 21.43 11.42
C ALA A 81 -6.65 20.43 11.47
N PRO A 82 -6.56 19.29 10.74
CA PRO A 82 -7.56 18.24 10.80
C PRO A 82 -7.40 17.42 12.08
N TRP A 83 -8.52 17.17 12.79
CA TRP A 83 -8.59 16.15 13.84
C TRP A 83 -8.15 14.79 13.29
N THR A 84 -7.31 14.09 14.04
CA THR A 84 -6.74 12.81 13.61
C THR A 84 -7.82 11.75 13.36
N TYR A 85 -8.76 11.57 14.29
CA TYR A 85 -9.78 10.53 14.22
C TYR A 85 -11.20 11.11 14.26
N ALA A 86 -12.18 10.30 13.84
CA ALA A 86 -13.58 10.59 14.05
C ALA A 86 -14.40 9.30 14.23
N ASP A 87 -15.01 9.18 15.40
CA ASP A 87 -15.85 8.05 15.76
C ASP A 87 -17.25 8.20 15.18
N LYS A 88 -17.80 7.11 14.64
CA LYS A 88 -19.18 7.08 14.19
C LYS A 88 -20.14 6.86 15.35
N ASN A 89 -21.10 7.78 15.48
CA ASN A 89 -22.17 7.71 16.47
C ASN A 89 -23.32 6.81 16.02
N ASP A 90 -24.13 6.35 16.99
CA ASP A 90 -25.32 5.52 16.75
C ASP A 90 -26.36 6.19 15.81
N ASP A 91 -26.40 7.52 15.79
CA ASP A 91 -27.29 8.30 14.92
C ASP A 91 -26.73 8.53 13.51
N GLY A 92 -25.53 8.03 13.22
CA GLY A 92 -24.83 8.15 11.95
C GLY A 92 -23.98 9.42 11.80
N SER A 93 -23.99 10.33 12.79
CA SER A 93 -23.06 11.46 12.83
C SER A 93 -21.64 11.01 13.23
N TYR A 94 -20.67 11.92 13.16
CA TYR A 94 -19.30 11.67 13.59
C TYR A 94 -18.90 12.61 14.73
N SER A 95 -17.95 12.18 15.57
CA SER A 95 -17.37 12.98 16.64
C SER A 95 -15.85 13.00 16.50
N PRO A 96 -15.21 14.17 16.29
CA PRO A 96 -13.76 14.27 16.18
C PRO A 96 -13.09 13.90 17.50
N ILE A 97 -11.99 13.17 17.42
CA ILE A 97 -11.23 12.67 18.56
C ILE A 97 -9.72 12.70 18.25
N GLY A 98 -8.91 12.98 19.27
CA GLY A 98 -7.45 12.96 19.18
C GLY A 98 -6.86 11.56 19.32
N GLY A 99 -5.56 11.42 19.12
CA GLY A 99 -4.83 10.16 19.26
C GLY A 99 -4.43 9.84 20.70
N GLY A 100 -4.64 8.60 21.09
CA GLY A 100 -4.38 8.10 22.45
C GLY A 100 -5.50 8.43 23.45
N ASP A 101 -5.19 8.29 24.74
CA ASP A 101 -6.16 8.47 25.81
C ASP A 101 -6.39 9.97 26.10
N LEU A 102 -7.65 10.37 26.31
CA LEU A 102 -8.00 11.72 26.75
C LEU A 102 -7.79 11.88 28.26
N ASP A 103 -6.98 12.85 28.67
CA ASP A 103 -6.97 13.34 30.05
C ASP A 103 -8.09 14.39 30.23
N PRO A 104 -9.17 14.08 30.96
CA PRO A 104 -10.28 15.01 31.15
C PRO A 104 -9.93 16.23 32.01
N ALA A 105 -8.81 16.23 32.73
CA ALA A 105 -8.40 17.35 33.56
C ALA A 105 -7.74 18.47 32.74
N THR A 106 -6.95 18.10 31.73
CA THR A 106 -6.25 19.03 30.83
C THR A 106 -6.97 19.22 29.51
N GLY A 107 -7.78 18.24 29.08
CA GLY A 107 -8.35 18.18 27.74
C GLY A 107 -7.33 17.73 26.69
N TYR A 108 -6.18 17.20 27.11
CA TYR A 108 -5.12 16.73 26.22
C TYR A 108 -5.24 15.25 25.95
N TYR A 109 -4.82 14.86 24.76
CA TYR A 109 -4.69 13.47 24.37
C TYR A 109 -3.24 13.01 24.58
N THR A 110 -3.02 11.76 24.97
CA THR A 110 -1.65 11.24 25.24
C THR A 110 -0.73 11.32 24.03
N GLN A 111 -1.28 11.30 22.81
CA GLN A 111 -0.53 11.67 21.59
C GLN A 111 -0.81 13.13 21.23
N GLY A 112 -2.01 13.45 20.77
CA GLY A 112 -2.39 14.82 20.40
C GLY A 112 -3.76 14.88 19.73
N ALA A 113 -4.31 16.08 19.57
CA ALA A 113 -5.56 16.28 18.84
C ALA A 113 -5.35 16.27 17.31
N PHE A 114 -4.19 16.75 16.89
CA PHE A 114 -3.78 16.92 15.49
C PHE A 114 -2.37 16.38 15.32
N ASN A 115 -2.03 15.97 14.09
CA ASN A 115 -0.68 15.55 13.76
C ASN A 115 -0.18 16.11 12.42
N ALA A 116 1.14 16.11 12.26
CA ALA A 116 1.82 16.57 11.05
C ALA A 116 1.51 15.71 9.82
N ASP A 117 1.26 14.40 9.98
CA ASP A 117 0.96 13.48 8.88
C ASP A 117 -0.34 13.83 8.17
N ASP A 118 -1.43 13.94 8.92
CA ASP A 118 -2.75 14.31 8.44
C ASP A 118 -2.79 15.76 7.95
N THR A 119 -2.11 16.67 8.65
CA THR A 119 -2.01 18.07 8.23
C THR A 119 -1.30 18.20 6.88
N SER A 120 -0.21 17.46 6.66
CA SER A 120 0.51 17.43 5.40
C SER A 120 -0.37 16.91 4.26
N ARG A 121 -0.99 15.75 4.45
CA ARG A 121 -1.83 15.12 3.42
C ARG A 121 -3.10 15.93 3.14
N ALA A 122 -3.72 16.53 4.16
CA ALA A 122 -4.86 17.42 3.99
C ALA A 122 -4.49 18.68 3.18
N ALA A 123 -3.32 19.28 3.44
CA ALA A 123 -2.83 20.39 2.64
C ALA A 123 -2.77 20.02 1.16
N VAL A 124 -2.22 18.84 0.83
CA VAL A 124 -2.14 18.35 -0.55
C VAL A 124 -3.53 18.10 -1.17
N VAL A 125 -4.51 17.57 -0.42
CA VAL A 125 -5.90 17.44 -0.91
C VAL A 125 -6.45 18.81 -1.30
N TYR A 126 -6.32 19.81 -0.43
CA TYR A 126 -6.83 21.16 -0.68
C TYR A 126 -6.11 21.85 -1.84
N LEU A 127 -4.78 21.70 -1.94
CA LEU A 127 -3.98 22.21 -3.05
C LEU A 127 -4.45 21.62 -4.39
N ARG A 128 -4.55 20.30 -4.47
CA ARG A 128 -4.98 19.61 -5.70
C ARG A 128 -6.42 19.94 -6.06
N HIS A 129 -7.33 19.98 -5.09
CA HIS A 129 -8.72 20.38 -5.33
C HIS A 129 -8.80 21.83 -5.84
N TRP A 130 -8.08 22.76 -5.22
CA TRP A 130 -8.01 24.15 -5.67
C TRP A 130 -7.48 24.24 -7.11
N GLN A 131 -6.37 23.58 -7.42
CA GLN A 131 -5.79 23.62 -8.77
C GLN A 131 -6.71 22.99 -9.84
N GLN A 132 -7.47 21.94 -9.49
CA GLN A 132 -8.41 21.30 -10.41
C GLN A 132 -9.70 22.11 -10.64
N THR A 133 -10.16 22.87 -9.63
CA THR A 133 -11.52 23.47 -9.64
C THR A 133 -11.53 25.00 -9.63
N GLY A 134 -10.43 25.63 -9.23
CA GLY A 134 -10.36 27.06 -8.93
C GLY A 134 -11.03 27.46 -7.61
N ASP A 135 -11.38 26.51 -6.74
CA ASP A 135 -12.07 26.80 -5.47
C ASP A 135 -11.16 27.56 -4.49
N THR A 136 -11.50 28.82 -4.23
CA THR A 136 -10.70 29.70 -3.37
C THR A 136 -10.82 29.35 -1.88
N THR A 137 -11.87 28.65 -1.46
CA THR A 137 -11.97 28.17 -0.07
C THR A 137 -10.95 27.06 0.16
N SER A 138 -10.77 26.18 -0.82
CA SER A 138 -9.73 25.15 -0.81
C SER A 138 -8.33 25.77 -0.81
N ARG A 139 -8.12 26.85 -1.59
CA ARG A 139 -6.89 27.65 -1.52
C ARG A 139 -6.63 28.18 -0.11
N ASP A 140 -7.65 28.70 0.56
CA ASP A 140 -7.51 29.23 1.92
C ASP A 140 -7.24 28.12 2.96
N HIS A 141 -7.90 26.97 2.86
CA HIS A 141 -7.60 25.80 3.70
C HIS A 141 -6.19 25.24 3.45
N ALA A 142 -5.74 25.19 2.19
CA ALA A 142 -4.38 24.81 1.84
C ALA A 142 -3.36 25.78 2.47
N PHE A 143 -3.63 27.08 2.40
CA PHE A 143 -2.78 28.10 3.03
C PHE A 143 -2.71 27.90 4.56
N GLN A 144 -3.83 27.66 5.24
CA GLN A 144 -3.84 27.47 6.69
C GLN A 144 -3.20 26.16 7.14
N THR A 145 -3.42 25.06 6.42
CA THR A 145 -2.81 23.76 6.75
C THR A 145 -1.30 23.75 6.47
N LEU A 146 -0.81 24.41 5.41
CA LEU A 146 0.62 24.63 5.20
C LEU A 146 1.25 25.52 6.28
N ARG A 147 0.52 26.52 6.77
CA ARG A 147 0.97 27.32 7.92
C ARG A 147 1.05 26.49 9.21
N SER A 148 0.06 25.63 9.45
CA SER A 148 0.06 24.70 10.57
C SER A 148 1.28 23.77 10.52
N LEU A 149 1.52 23.16 9.36
CA LEU A 149 2.66 22.28 9.16
C LEU A 149 4.01 22.98 9.35
N ALA A 150 4.17 24.19 8.80
CA ALA A 150 5.39 24.97 8.99
C ALA A 150 5.62 25.40 10.45
N TYR A 151 4.56 25.51 11.25
CA TYR A 151 4.67 25.76 12.70
C TYR A 151 5.18 24.52 13.45
N LEU A 152 4.77 23.32 13.05
CA LEU A 152 5.25 22.05 13.62
C LEU A 152 6.72 21.76 13.29
N GLN A 153 7.28 22.39 12.26
CA GLN A 153 8.70 22.27 11.93
C GLN A 153 9.60 22.99 12.95
N THR A 154 10.62 22.29 13.44
CA THR A 154 11.68 22.85 14.27
C THR A 154 12.61 23.69 13.38
N THR A 155 12.79 24.97 13.68
CA THR A 155 13.44 25.93 12.76
C THR A 155 14.88 26.28 13.12
N GLU A 156 15.33 25.93 14.32
CA GLU A 156 16.67 26.25 14.82
C GLU A 156 17.25 25.14 15.69
N GLY A 157 18.56 25.16 15.92
CA GLY A 157 19.25 24.15 16.72
C GLY A 157 19.61 22.88 15.93
N PRO A 158 20.05 21.81 16.63
CA PRO A 158 20.55 20.59 15.99
C PRO A 158 19.46 19.83 15.19
N ASN A 159 18.20 20.00 15.59
CA ASN A 159 17.03 19.34 15.01
C ASN A 159 16.36 20.16 13.90
N ALA A 160 16.95 21.30 13.50
CA ALA A 160 16.33 22.19 12.53
C ALA A 160 15.99 21.48 11.20
N GLY A 161 14.73 21.58 10.78
CA GLY A 161 14.18 20.90 9.61
C GLY A 161 13.29 19.71 9.95
N ASN A 162 13.54 19.04 11.09
CA ASN A 162 12.67 17.99 11.60
C ASN A 162 11.36 18.58 12.14
N VAL A 163 10.40 17.70 12.44
CA VAL A 163 9.01 18.09 12.65
C VAL A 163 8.48 17.46 13.93
N VAL A 164 7.77 18.23 14.74
CA VAL A 164 7.02 17.71 15.87
C VAL A 164 5.75 17.05 15.35
N LEU A 165 5.54 15.77 15.68
CA LEU A 165 4.43 15.00 15.14
C LEU A 165 3.08 15.48 15.68
N TRP A 166 2.96 15.72 16.99
CA TRP A 166 1.66 15.93 17.64
C TRP A 166 1.45 17.33 18.23
N GLN A 167 0.20 17.79 18.16
CA GLN A 167 -0.26 19.05 18.73
C GLN A 167 -1.60 18.89 19.45
N GLN A 168 -1.76 19.58 20.57
CA GLN A 168 -3.00 19.64 21.36
C GLN A 168 -3.96 20.73 20.86
N VAL A 169 -5.21 20.67 21.33
CA VAL A 169 -6.28 21.62 20.96
C VAL A 169 -5.96 23.09 21.25
N ASP A 170 -5.10 23.38 22.22
CA ASP A 170 -4.70 24.75 22.58
C ASP A 170 -3.39 25.20 21.92
N GLY A 171 -2.86 24.39 21.00
CA GLY A 171 -1.63 24.66 20.27
C GLY A 171 -0.36 24.12 20.95
N THR A 172 -0.46 23.54 22.16
CA THR A 172 0.68 22.93 22.84
C THR A 172 1.26 21.77 22.03
N LEU A 173 2.57 21.80 21.78
CA LEU A 173 3.29 20.74 21.09
C LEU A 173 3.51 19.54 22.01
N ASN A 174 3.33 18.32 21.49
CA ASN A 174 3.65 17.08 22.19
C ASN A 174 4.75 16.30 21.43
N PRO A 175 6.02 16.58 21.71
CA PRO A 175 7.12 15.96 20.98
C PRO A 175 7.39 14.51 21.42
N SER A 176 6.83 14.05 22.54
CA SER A 176 7.03 12.69 23.06
C SER A 176 5.68 12.09 23.46
N ALA A 177 5.01 11.47 22.49
CA ALA A 177 3.68 10.89 22.66
C ALA A 177 3.68 9.61 23.50
N GLU A 178 2.52 9.26 24.06
CA GLU A 178 2.25 7.94 24.63
C GLU A 178 1.11 7.24 23.86
N PRO A 179 1.33 6.02 23.31
CA PRO A 179 2.58 5.27 23.31
C PRO A 179 3.70 5.97 22.52
N VAL A 180 4.95 5.64 22.86
CA VAL A 180 6.13 6.23 22.22
C VAL A 180 6.17 5.85 20.74
N GLU A 181 6.36 6.86 19.91
CA GLU A 181 6.59 6.74 18.46
C GLU A 181 8.02 7.20 18.19
N LEU A 182 8.71 6.51 17.27
CA LEU A 182 10.10 6.81 16.96
C LEU A 182 10.20 7.63 15.66
N PRO A 183 11.11 8.63 15.59
CA PRO A 183 12.02 9.07 16.66
C PRO A 183 11.32 9.71 17.86
N ASP A 184 11.94 9.65 19.05
CA ASP A 184 11.42 10.24 20.30
C ASP A 184 12.52 11.08 21.00
N PRO A 185 12.37 12.41 21.13
CA PRO A 185 11.31 13.26 20.60
C PRO A 185 11.07 13.13 19.09
N SER A 186 9.84 13.39 18.63
CA SER A 186 9.44 13.25 17.22
C SER A 186 10.23 14.13 16.25
N ASP A 187 10.83 15.22 16.73
CA ASP A 187 11.69 16.08 15.92
C ASP A 187 13.18 15.78 16.12
N SER A 188 13.55 14.73 16.85
CA SER A 188 14.96 14.41 17.14
C SER A 188 15.72 13.79 15.96
N ASP A 189 15.03 13.21 15.00
CA ASP A 189 15.61 12.65 13.78
C ASP A 189 14.64 12.81 12.60
N GLU A 190 15.09 12.42 11.42
CA GLU A 190 14.22 12.29 10.25
C GLU A 190 13.16 11.19 10.42
N SER A 191 12.06 11.31 9.68
CA SER A 191 10.85 10.52 9.93
C SER A 191 9.89 10.50 8.75
N TYR A 192 8.84 9.68 8.84
CA TYR A 192 7.70 9.69 7.92
C TYR A 192 7.03 11.07 7.83
N TRP A 193 6.81 11.72 8.98
CA TRP A 193 6.18 13.05 9.01
C TRP A 193 7.09 14.14 8.43
N LEU A 194 8.42 13.98 8.47
CA LEU A 194 9.33 14.84 7.71
C LEU A 194 9.16 14.65 6.20
N ALA A 195 9.07 13.40 5.72
CA ALA A 195 8.89 13.12 4.29
C ALA A 195 7.58 13.70 3.75
N ARG A 196 6.48 13.56 4.50
CA ARG A 196 5.19 14.18 4.17
C ARG A 196 5.22 15.70 4.23
N THR A 197 6.06 16.26 5.12
CA THR A 197 6.31 17.70 5.14
C THR A 197 7.01 18.15 3.86
N VAL A 198 8.02 17.41 3.38
CA VAL A 198 8.65 17.67 2.07
C VAL A 198 7.61 17.60 0.94
N TRP A 199 6.73 16.59 0.98
CA TRP A 199 5.63 16.45 0.01
C TRP A 199 4.75 17.69 -0.05
N ALA A 200 4.17 18.08 1.08
CA ALA A 200 3.23 19.20 1.16
C ALA A 200 3.89 20.54 0.85
N LEU A 201 5.12 20.79 1.32
CA LEU A 201 5.84 22.04 1.02
C LEU A 201 6.19 22.16 -0.47
N GLY A 202 6.57 21.05 -1.12
CA GLY A 202 6.89 21.02 -2.54
C GLY A 202 5.69 21.28 -3.43
N GLU A 203 4.56 20.60 -3.20
CA GLU A 203 3.30 20.88 -3.91
C GLU A 203 2.75 22.26 -3.56
N GLY A 204 2.88 22.69 -2.30
CA GLY A 204 2.47 24.01 -1.84
C GLY A 204 3.22 25.13 -2.55
N TYR A 205 4.56 25.01 -2.65
CA TYR A 205 5.36 25.95 -3.43
C TYR A 205 4.86 26.04 -4.87
N ALA A 206 4.70 24.90 -5.54
CA ALA A 206 4.29 24.84 -6.94
C ALA A 206 2.94 25.51 -7.19
N ALA A 207 1.98 25.33 -6.27
CA ALA A 207 0.64 25.92 -6.39
C ALA A 207 0.60 27.43 -6.09
N PHE A 208 1.44 27.92 -5.18
CA PHE A 208 1.45 29.32 -4.75
C PHE A 208 2.47 30.21 -5.49
N ALA A 209 3.40 29.64 -6.26
CA ALA A 209 4.49 30.37 -6.91
C ALA A 209 4.04 31.63 -7.69
N ASP A 210 2.93 31.52 -8.44
CA ASP A 210 2.37 32.63 -9.21
C ASP A 210 1.30 33.42 -8.44
N GLU A 211 0.58 32.79 -7.52
CA GLU A 211 -0.59 33.37 -6.82
C GLU A 211 -0.19 34.20 -5.60
N ASP A 212 0.77 33.72 -4.81
CA ASP A 212 1.32 34.40 -3.63
C ASP A 212 2.83 34.15 -3.55
N PRO A 213 3.64 34.91 -4.31
CA PRO A 213 5.09 34.70 -4.38
C PRO A 213 5.81 34.87 -3.04
N GLU A 214 5.27 35.68 -2.13
CA GLU A 214 5.85 35.87 -0.79
C GLU A 214 5.64 34.63 0.07
N PHE A 215 4.43 34.06 0.06
CA PHE A 215 4.18 32.80 0.73
C PHE A 215 4.95 31.64 0.09
N ALA A 216 5.02 31.57 -1.24
CA ALA A 216 5.83 30.57 -1.93
C ALA A 216 7.32 30.65 -1.55
N ALA A 217 7.89 31.86 -1.47
CA ALA A 217 9.27 32.04 -1.00
C ALA A 217 9.45 31.52 0.44
N PHE A 218 8.49 31.77 1.33
CA PHE A 218 8.48 31.19 2.67
C PHE A 218 8.44 29.65 2.64
N LEU A 219 7.61 29.04 1.79
CA LEU A 219 7.55 27.58 1.66
C LEU A 219 8.88 27.00 1.13
N ALA A 220 9.56 27.68 0.20
CA ALA A 220 10.88 27.27 -0.27
C ALA A 220 11.94 27.31 0.83
N GLU A 221 11.89 28.30 1.74
CA GLU A 221 12.76 28.35 2.92
C GLU A 221 12.49 27.17 3.87
N ARG A 222 11.22 26.83 4.09
CA ARG A 222 10.80 25.68 4.91
C ARG A 222 11.23 24.35 4.28
N LEU A 223 11.08 24.21 2.97
CA LEU A 223 11.54 23.04 2.23
C LEU A 223 13.06 22.88 2.34
N ASN A 224 13.80 23.98 2.25
CA ASN A 224 15.26 23.95 2.40
C ASN A 224 15.70 23.50 3.81
N LEU A 225 14.94 23.83 4.86
CA LEU A 225 15.18 23.28 6.21
C LEU A 225 14.94 21.77 6.25
N SER A 226 13.83 21.28 5.69
CA SER A 226 13.56 19.83 5.61
C SER A 226 14.64 19.10 4.82
N LEU A 227 15.08 19.65 3.69
CA LEU A 227 16.17 19.08 2.91
C LEU A 227 17.50 19.10 3.66
N ALA A 228 17.77 20.13 4.45
CA ALA A 228 18.95 20.14 5.31
C ALA A 228 18.87 19.06 6.40
N ALA A 229 17.68 18.68 6.87
CA ALA A 229 17.52 17.56 7.80
C ALA A 229 17.75 16.21 7.10
N VAL A 230 17.10 15.97 5.95
CA VAL A 230 17.30 14.76 5.14
C VAL A 230 18.77 14.57 4.71
N ASN A 231 19.48 15.66 4.39
CA ASN A 231 20.93 15.62 4.09
C ASN A 231 21.82 15.32 5.30
N ARG A 232 21.34 15.58 6.53
CA ARG A 232 22.06 15.20 7.77
C ARG A 232 21.75 13.77 8.20
N GLY A 233 20.53 13.30 7.91
CA GLY A 233 20.09 11.92 8.08
C GLY A 233 20.43 11.09 6.85
N SER A 234 19.43 10.43 6.25
CA SER A 234 19.62 9.35 5.28
C SER A 234 20.50 9.72 4.09
N LEU A 235 20.34 10.92 3.48
CA LEU A 235 21.17 11.28 2.32
C LEU A 235 22.64 11.51 2.67
N GLY A 236 22.98 11.63 3.96
CA GLY A 236 24.36 11.61 4.43
C GLY A 236 25.07 10.27 4.19
N ASP A 237 24.31 9.18 4.05
CA ASP A 237 24.83 7.83 3.84
C ASP A 237 24.93 7.44 2.35
N TYR A 238 24.40 8.25 1.43
CA TYR A 238 24.49 7.98 -0.01
C TYR A 238 25.95 7.92 -0.51
N PRO A 239 26.33 6.96 -1.38
CA PRO A 239 25.54 5.87 -1.97
C PRO A 239 25.77 4.51 -1.27
N SER A 240 25.92 4.48 0.05
CA SER A 240 26.24 3.27 0.81
C SER A 240 25.07 2.30 0.82
N PHE A 241 25.35 1.00 0.73
CA PHE A 241 24.35 -0.05 0.90
C PHE A 241 24.55 -0.74 2.25
N ASP A 242 23.44 -1.02 2.91
CA ASP A 242 23.34 -1.97 4.01
C ASP A 242 23.08 -3.38 3.47
N VAL A 243 23.00 -4.35 4.38
CA VAL A 243 22.64 -5.73 4.09
C VAL A 243 21.35 -6.07 4.84
N ALA A 244 20.41 -6.72 4.18
CA ALA A 244 19.21 -7.29 4.79
C ALA A 244 19.08 -8.75 4.36
N ASP A 245 19.32 -9.69 5.29
CA ASP A 245 19.35 -11.13 5.01
C ASP A 245 20.18 -11.48 3.76
N GLY A 246 21.41 -10.96 3.70
CA GLY A 246 22.35 -11.18 2.61
C GLY A 246 22.13 -10.32 1.36
N ASP A 247 20.97 -9.67 1.22
CA ASP A 247 20.67 -8.81 0.07
C ASP A 247 21.09 -7.36 0.32
N PRO A 248 21.71 -6.66 -0.66
CA PRO A 248 22.07 -5.27 -0.51
C PRO A 248 20.83 -4.37 -0.58
N VAL A 249 20.67 -3.48 0.40
CA VAL A 249 19.57 -2.50 0.47
C VAL A 249 20.13 -1.08 0.60
N PRO A 250 19.49 -0.05 0.03
CA PRO A 250 19.97 1.34 0.13
C PRO A 250 19.98 1.83 1.59
N ALA A 251 21.10 2.37 2.06
CA ALA A 251 21.22 2.92 3.42
C ALA A 251 20.72 4.37 3.55
N TRP A 252 20.23 4.97 2.46
CA TRP A 252 19.92 6.41 2.37
C TRP A 252 18.44 6.71 2.11
N LEU A 253 17.54 5.78 2.44
CA LEU A 253 16.10 6.03 2.36
C LEU A 253 15.60 6.64 3.68
N ILE A 254 14.70 7.63 3.57
CA ILE A 254 14.11 8.30 4.73
C ILE A 254 13.39 7.25 5.57
N ALA A 255 13.68 7.21 6.88
CA ALA A 255 13.12 6.23 7.81
C ALA A 255 13.30 4.77 7.36
N ASP A 256 14.44 4.47 6.72
CA ASP A 256 14.78 3.14 6.21
C ASP A 256 13.81 2.61 5.13
N GLY A 257 13.06 3.49 4.46
CA GLY A 257 11.89 3.07 3.69
C GLY A 257 11.69 3.76 2.34
N ALA A 258 11.37 2.96 1.32
CA ALA A 258 10.88 3.44 0.04
C ALA A 258 9.48 4.07 0.19
N ASP A 259 8.73 3.66 1.20
CA ASP A 259 7.41 4.19 1.57
C ASP A 259 7.43 5.68 1.93
N ALA A 260 8.22 6.09 2.93
CA ALA A 260 8.38 7.49 3.30
C ALA A 260 9.05 8.28 2.17
N SER A 261 10.12 7.72 1.60
CA SER A 261 10.89 8.38 0.54
C SER A 261 10.04 8.70 -0.69
N ALA A 262 9.05 7.88 -1.02
CA ALA A 262 8.16 8.09 -2.15
C ALA A 262 7.36 9.40 -2.03
N GLU A 263 6.84 9.72 -0.85
CA GLU A 263 6.08 10.95 -0.62
C GLU A 263 6.99 12.19 -0.77
N ALA A 264 8.20 12.14 -0.21
CA ALA A 264 9.19 13.20 -0.39
C ALA A 264 9.55 13.42 -1.88
N VAL A 265 9.76 12.34 -2.64
CA VAL A 265 10.04 12.39 -4.08
C VAL A 265 8.91 13.08 -4.86
N LEU A 266 7.65 12.82 -4.53
CA LEU A 266 6.51 13.49 -5.18
C LEU A 266 6.52 15.00 -4.95
N GLY A 267 6.80 15.45 -3.73
CA GLY A 267 6.94 16.89 -3.42
C GLY A 267 8.11 17.54 -4.13
N LEU A 268 9.27 16.88 -4.15
CA LEU A 268 10.47 17.39 -4.80
C LEU A 268 10.28 17.52 -6.32
N ALA A 269 9.62 16.53 -6.93
CA ALA A 269 9.26 16.58 -8.34
C ALA A 269 8.31 17.76 -8.64
N ALA A 270 7.33 18.03 -7.78
CA ALA A 270 6.44 19.18 -7.93
C ALA A 270 7.20 20.51 -7.82
N TYR A 271 8.08 20.64 -6.81
CA TYR A 271 8.92 21.83 -6.62
C TYR A 271 9.82 22.10 -7.84
N LEU A 272 10.55 21.10 -8.34
CA LEU A 272 11.50 21.27 -9.46
C LEU A 272 10.82 21.59 -10.78
N ARG A 273 9.59 21.10 -11.00
CA ARG A 273 8.78 21.50 -12.17
C ARG A 273 8.43 22.99 -12.13
N ALA A 274 8.16 23.53 -10.94
CA ALA A 274 7.80 24.93 -10.76
C ALA A 274 9.04 25.86 -10.73
N GLU A 275 10.13 25.45 -10.07
CA GLU A 275 11.34 26.26 -9.88
C GLU A 275 12.62 25.45 -10.18
N PRO A 276 12.96 25.26 -11.47
CA PRO A 276 14.12 24.45 -11.86
C PRO A 276 15.47 25.16 -11.67
N ALA A 277 15.50 26.46 -11.35
CA ALA A 277 16.73 27.25 -11.29
C ALA A 277 16.90 28.09 -10.01
N GLY A 278 16.00 27.93 -9.04
CA GLY A 278 15.99 28.69 -7.80
C GLY A 278 17.05 28.24 -6.79
N PRO A 279 17.19 28.95 -5.67
CA PRO A 279 18.23 28.67 -4.66
C PRO A 279 18.19 27.25 -4.09
N THR A 280 16.99 26.68 -3.93
CA THR A 280 16.77 25.33 -3.40
C THR A 280 16.84 24.25 -4.50
N ALA A 281 16.83 24.63 -5.79
CA ALA A 281 16.70 23.68 -6.91
C ALA A 281 17.82 22.63 -6.95
N GLY A 282 19.08 23.03 -6.81
CA GLY A 282 20.19 22.06 -6.85
C GLY A 282 20.15 21.03 -5.71
N THR A 283 19.74 21.45 -4.51
CA THR A 283 19.58 20.53 -3.36
C THR A 283 18.37 19.62 -3.55
N ALA A 284 17.26 20.16 -4.06
CA ALA A 284 16.06 19.39 -4.36
C ALA A 284 16.30 18.36 -5.47
N GLU A 285 17.04 18.72 -6.53
CA GLU A 285 17.40 17.83 -7.63
C GLU A 285 18.30 16.68 -7.16
N THR A 286 19.29 17.00 -6.31
CA THR A 286 20.15 15.98 -5.69
C THR A 286 19.33 15.00 -4.86
N ALA A 287 18.45 15.51 -3.98
CA ALA A 287 17.59 14.67 -3.14
C ALA A 287 16.61 13.83 -3.99
N LEU A 288 15.98 14.43 -5.01
CA LEU A 288 15.09 13.74 -5.92
C LEU A 288 15.81 12.57 -6.62
N SER A 289 17.01 12.82 -7.15
CA SER A 289 17.81 11.79 -7.83
C SER A 289 18.18 10.65 -6.88
N GLN A 290 18.75 10.96 -5.72
CA GLN A 290 19.24 9.93 -4.79
C GLN A 290 18.10 9.10 -4.18
N LEU A 291 17.01 9.74 -3.74
CA LEU A 291 15.86 9.03 -3.18
C LEU A 291 15.16 8.17 -4.24
N SER A 292 14.98 8.68 -5.47
CA SER A 292 14.36 7.90 -6.54
C SER A 292 15.22 6.70 -6.99
N GLU A 293 16.56 6.85 -7.01
CA GLU A 293 17.49 5.73 -7.22
C GLU A 293 17.33 4.67 -6.12
N GLY A 294 17.29 5.09 -4.86
CA GLY A 294 17.08 4.18 -3.72
C GLY A 294 15.74 3.44 -3.79
N ILE A 295 14.64 4.14 -4.12
CA ILE A 295 13.33 3.51 -4.29
C ILE A 295 13.35 2.49 -5.45
N ALA A 296 13.97 2.84 -6.58
CA ALA A 296 14.08 1.91 -7.72
C ALA A 296 14.93 0.68 -7.37
N ALA A 297 15.95 0.83 -6.53
CA ALA A 297 16.78 -0.27 -6.04
C ALA A 297 16.03 -1.24 -5.10
N MET A 298 14.90 -0.82 -4.53
CA MET A 298 14.00 -1.68 -3.75
C MET A 298 13.04 -2.52 -4.61
N SER A 299 13.11 -2.39 -5.94
CA SER A 299 12.31 -3.21 -6.87
C SER A 299 12.77 -4.67 -6.84
N THR A 300 11.82 -5.59 -6.73
CA THR A 300 12.07 -7.03 -6.89
C THR A 300 11.93 -7.46 -8.35
N ASP A 301 12.53 -8.58 -8.71
CA ASP A 301 12.29 -9.25 -9.99
C ASP A 301 11.29 -10.39 -9.80
N GLU A 302 10.21 -10.48 -10.61
CA GLU A 302 9.35 -11.67 -10.61
C GLU A 302 10.11 -12.91 -11.12
N GLY A 303 11.11 -12.70 -11.99
CA GLY A 303 11.86 -13.79 -12.61
C GLY A 303 11.00 -14.76 -13.42
N ALA A 304 11.62 -15.79 -14.00
CA ALA A 304 10.87 -16.83 -14.71
C ALA A 304 10.10 -17.77 -13.75
N SER A 305 10.58 -17.85 -12.50
CA SER A 305 10.08 -18.77 -11.48
C SER A 305 8.93 -18.19 -10.65
N GLY A 306 8.70 -16.87 -10.69
CA GLY A 306 7.69 -16.21 -9.86
C GLY A 306 8.19 -15.87 -8.48
N ASP A 307 9.38 -15.28 -8.39
CA ASP A 307 9.97 -14.86 -7.12
C ASP A 307 9.01 -13.87 -6.43
N TRP A 308 8.77 -14.11 -5.14
CA TRP A 308 7.89 -13.28 -4.32
C TRP A 308 8.60 -11.94 -4.04
N PRO A 309 7.90 -10.79 -4.01
CA PRO A 309 6.45 -10.58 -4.16
C PRO A 309 6.05 -10.21 -5.59
N PHE A 310 6.59 -10.87 -6.61
CA PHE A 310 6.13 -10.76 -8.01
C PHE A 310 6.36 -9.38 -8.65
N GLY A 311 7.52 -8.77 -8.40
CA GLY A 311 7.92 -7.51 -9.04
C GLY A 311 7.50 -6.25 -8.29
N ALA A 312 7.06 -6.36 -7.04
CA ALA A 312 6.75 -5.20 -6.22
C ALA A 312 8.02 -4.41 -5.88
N ILE A 313 7.85 -3.11 -5.63
CA ILE A 313 8.85 -2.31 -4.91
C ILE A 313 8.66 -2.56 -3.41
N MET A 314 9.70 -3.05 -2.74
CA MET A 314 9.67 -3.34 -1.31
C MET A 314 9.60 -2.04 -0.50
N PRO A 315 8.66 -1.90 0.46
CA PRO A 315 8.49 -0.64 1.18
C PRO A 315 9.61 -0.33 2.17
N TRP A 316 10.25 -1.35 2.74
CA TRP A 316 11.12 -1.20 3.92
C TRP A 316 12.41 -2.00 3.77
N THR A 317 13.55 -1.40 4.08
CA THR A 317 14.87 -2.03 3.90
C THR A 317 15.15 -3.13 4.93
N LYS A 318 14.41 -3.13 6.06
CA LYS A 318 14.64 -4.08 7.16
C LYS A 318 13.80 -5.35 7.08
N SER A 319 13.03 -5.55 6.01
CA SER A 319 12.35 -6.82 5.78
C SER A 319 12.19 -7.14 4.29
N PRO A 320 12.89 -8.19 3.79
CA PRO A 320 12.66 -8.71 2.45
C PRO A 320 11.37 -9.54 2.35
N SER A 321 10.65 -9.76 3.46
CA SER A 321 9.48 -10.64 3.55
C SER A 321 8.18 -9.91 3.91
N LEU A 322 8.21 -8.56 3.91
CA LEU A 322 7.05 -7.71 4.19
C LEU A 322 6.83 -6.72 3.05
N TRP A 323 5.75 -6.92 2.30
CA TRP A 323 5.18 -5.86 1.48
C TRP A 323 3.99 -5.24 2.23
N HIS A 324 3.83 -3.92 2.18
CA HIS A 324 2.71 -3.22 2.80
C HIS A 324 2.28 -2.01 1.98
N ALA A 325 0.99 -1.68 2.06
CA ALA A 325 0.36 -0.74 1.17
C ALA A 325 0.69 0.74 1.48
N TRP A 326 1.26 1.05 2.65
CA TRP A 326 1.82 2.38 2.91
C TRP A 326 2.95 2.76 1.95
N GLY A 327 3.71 1.77 1.45
CA GLY A 327 4.67 1.95 0.35
C GLY A 327 4.03 2.07 -1.03
N GLY A 328 2.71 2.16 -1.09
CA GLY A 328 1.94 2.08 -2.32
C GLY A 328 2.20 3.21 -3.32
N LEU A 329 2.80 4.32 -2.88
CA LEU A 329 3.16 5.47 -3.73
C LEU A 329 4.56 5.35 -4.36
N ALA A 330 5.37 4.34 -4.00
CA ALA A 330 6.71 4.17 -4.57
C ALA A 330 6.74 4.11 -6.12
N PRO A 331 5.82 3.41 -6.82
CA PRO A 331 5.76 3.47 -8.28
C PRO A 331 5.37 4.85 -8.82
N ALA A 332 4.41 5.55 -8.19
CA ALA A 332 4.07 6.93 -8.56
C ALA A 332 5.30 7.85 -8.45
N ALA A 333 6.08 7.69 -7.38
CA ALA A 333 7.27 8.47 -7.12
C ALA A 333 8.33 8.29 -8.22
N VAL A 334 8.74 7.05 -8.52
CA VAL A 334 9.78 6.80 -9.55
C VAL A 334 9.28 7.06 -10.98
N ALA A 335 8.01 6.85 -11.29
CA ALA A 335 7.42 7.25 -12.58
C ALA A 335 7.35 8.78 -12.75
N THR A 336 7.09 9.51 -11.67
CA THR A 336 7.09 10.98 -11.69
C THR A 336 8.52 11.52 -11.81
N ALA A 337 9.45 10.96 -11.02
CA ALA A 337 10.86 11.32 -11.04
C ALA A 337 11.52 11.04 -12.39
N SER A 338 11.20 9.93 -13.05
CA SER A 338 11.75 9.60 -14.37
C SER A 338 11.48 10.70 -15.40
N GLY A 339 10.30 11.33 -15.34
CA GLY A 339 9.95 12.44 -16.23
C GLY A 339 10.61 13.77 -15.86
N VAL A 340 10.85 14.03 -14.57
CA VAL A 340 11.50 15.28 -14.11
C VAL A 340 13.01 15.24 -14.34
N LEU A 341 13.64 14.08 -14.11
CA LEU A 341 15.08 13.87 -14.24
C LEU A 341 15.52 13.43 -15.65
N ASP A 342 14.57 13.14 -16.55
CA ASP A 342 14.83 12.52 -17.87
C ASP A 342 15.61 11.18 -17.74
N ASP A 343 15.25 10.38 -16.73
CA ASP A 343 15.88 9.08 -16.43
C ASP A 343 14.90 7.92 -16.62
N PRO A 344 14.94 7.22 -17.78
CA PRO A 344 14.03 6.11 -18.07
C PRO A 344 14.32 4.85 -17.24
N THR A 345 15.45 4.77 -16.53
CA THR A 345 15.77 3.58 -15.71
C THR A 345 14.85 3.49 -14.49
N LEU A 346 14.46 4.63 -13.92
CA LEU A 346 13.51 4.74 -12.81
C LEU A 346 12.11 4.22 -13.19
N LEU A 347 11.70 4.44 -14.45
CA LEU A 347 10.38 4.04 -14.94
C LEU A 347 10.21 2.51 -14.98
N ALA A 348 11.29 1.75 -15.15
CA ALA A 348 11.22 0.29 -15.23
C ALA A 348 10.65 -0.32 -13.94
N ALA A 349 11.11 0.14 -12.77
CA ALA A 349 10.61 -0.31 -11.47
C ALA A 349 9.11 -0.02 -11.30
N ALA A 350 8.67 1.18 -11.69
CA ALA A 350 7.25 1.53 -11.66
C ALA A 350 6.39 0.63 -12.56
N VAL A 351 6.85 0.36 -13.79
CA VAL A 351 6.12 -0.50 -14.75
C VAL A 351 6.03 -1.92 -14.21
N GLN A 352 7.09 -2.45 -13.63
CA GLN A 352 7.11 -3.79 -13.08
C GLN A 352 6.11 -3.96 -11.92
N ASP A 353 6.14 -3.07 -10.93
CA ASP A 353 5.21 -3.10 -9.79
C ASP A 353 3.74 -2.95 -10.25
N THR A 354 3.47 -2.03 -11.16
CA THR A 354 2.09 -1.72 -11.57
C THR A 354 1.52 -2.72 -12.58
N ALA A 355 2.34 -3.27 -13.48
CA ALA A 355 1.88 -4.18 -14.54
C ALA A 355 1.95 -5.67 -14.15
N GLN A 356 2.80 -6.06 -13.18
CA GLN A 356 2.97 -7.46 -12.76
C GLN A 356 2.41 -7.69 -11.35
N PHE A 357 2.93 -6.98 -10.35
CA PHE A 357 2.52 -7.19 -8.96
C PHE A 357 1.06 -6.76 -8.69
N THR A 358 0.68 -5.55 -9.10
CA THR A 358 -0.67 -5.01 -8.79
C THR A 358 -1.82 -5.90 -9.30
N PRO A 359 -1.78 -6.47 -10.53
CA PRO A 359 -2.76 -7.47 -10.96
C PRO A 359 -2.82 -8.73 -10.08
N GLN A 360 -1.68 -9.20 -9.56
CA GLN A 360 -1.64 -10.35 -8.66
C GLN A 360 -2.24 -9.99 -7.29
N LEU A 361 -1.96 -8.79 -6.78
CA LEU A 361 -2.57 -8.24 -5.58
C LEU A 361 -4.10 -8.20 -5.69
N LEU A 362 -4.62 -7.64 -6.79
CA LEU A 362 -6.07 -7.63 -7.07
C LEU A 362 -6.66 -9.05 -7.16
N ALA A 363 -5.93 -10.00 -7.75
CA ALA A 363 -6.38 -11.38 -7.86
C ALA A 363 -6.33 -12.17 -6.55
N ALA A 364 -5.51 -11.75 -5.58
CA ALA A 364 -5.41 -12.35 -4.25
C ALA A 364 -6.56 -11.96 -3.31
N GLY A 365 -7.25 -10.84 -3.57
CA GLY A 365 -8.33 -10.38 -2.69
C GLY A 365 -8.57 -8.88 -2.72
N GLY A 366 -7.61 -8.12 -3.25
CA GLY A 366 -7.67 -6.66 -3.30
C GLY A 366 -6.42 -6.03 -2.71
N PRO A 367 -6.44 -4.72 -2.46
CA PRO A 367 -5.31 -3.98 -1.89
C PRO A 367 -5.22 -4.21 -0.37
N ASP A 368 -4.89 -5.44 0.00
CA ASP A 368 -4.58 -5.82 1.39
C ASP A 368 -3.48 -4.92 1.95
N ASN A 369 -3.58 -4.51 3.21
CA ASN A 369 -2.64 -3.55 3.76
C ASN A 369 -1.24 -4.13 3.99
N ALA A 370 -1.10 -5.45 4.13
CA ALA A 370 0.21 -6.10 4.14
C ALA A 370 0.20 -7.56 3.66
N TRP A 371 1.31 -7.97 3.04
CA TRP A 371 1.68 -9.36 2.79
C TRP A 371 2.92 -9.69 3.62
N SER A 372 2.79 -10.60 4.58
CA SER A 372 3.82 -10.83 5.61
C SER A 372 4.11 -12.31 5.91
N PRO A 373 4.62 -13.11 4.97
CA PRO A 373 4.66 -12.87 3.53
C PRO A 373 3.35 -13.32 2.84
N THR A 374 2.40 -13.89 3.60
CA THR A 374 1.07 -14.25 3.12
C THR A 374 0.16 -13.03 3.05
N PRO A 375 -0.80 -12.98 2.09
CA PRO A 375 -1.82 -11.95 2.09
C PRO A 375 -2.61 -11.90 3.40
N GLY A 376 -2.69 -10.72 4.01
CA GLY A 376 -3.36 -10.52 5.29
C GLY A 376 -3.66 -9.04 5.58
N GLU A 377 -4.04 -8.76 6.83
CA GLU A 377 -4.44 -7.43 7.31
C GLU A 377 -5.71 -6.85 6.67
N ALA A 378 -6.23 -5.79 7.29
CA ALA A 378 -7.39 -5.07 6.78
C ALA A 378 -7.08 -4.37 5.44
N GLN A 379 -8.09 -4.09 4.63
CA GLN A 379 -8.00 -3.18 3.49
C GLN A 379 -8.44 -1.79 3.91
N ILE A 380 -7.61 -0.77 3.65
CA ILE A 380 -7.85 0.62 4.05
C ILE A 380 -7.74 1.57 2.85
N ALA A 381 -8.36 2.75 2.95
CA ALA A 381 -8.37 3.75 1.87
C ALA A 381 -6.94 4.14 1.43
N TYR A 382 -5.97 4.21 2.34
CA TYR A 382 -4.56 4.48 2.02
C TYR A 382 -4.03 3.50 0.97
N GLY A 383 -4.16 2.19 1.21
CA GLY A 383 -3.66 1.17 0.30
C GLY A 383 -4.34 1.19 -1.06
N VAL A 384 -5.64 1.48 -1.09
CA VAL A 384 -6.41 1.60 -2.34
C VAL A 384 -5.95 2.83 -3.13
N ASP A 385 -5.86 3.97 -2.46
CA ASP A 385 -5.47 5.26 -3.05
C ASP A 385 -4.06 5.24 -3.63
N SER A 386 -3.10 4.81 -2.83
CA SER A 386 -1.70 4.78 -3.23
C SER A 386 -1.48 3.91 -4.47
N ARG A 387 -2.15 2.75 -4.56
CA ARG A 387 -2.15 1.90 -5.77
C ARG A 387 -2.84 2.57 -6.95
N LEU A 388 -3.98 3.24 -6.74
CA LEU A 388 -4.68 3.98 -7.79
C LEU A 388 -3.80 5.09 -8.37
N GLN A 389 -3.20 5.93 -7.53
CA GLN A 389 -2.30 7.00 -7.97
C GLN A 389 -1.07 6.47 -8.72
N SER A 390 -0.46 5.39 -8.21
CA SER A 390 0.65 4.70 -8.87
C SER A 390 0.28 4.18 -10.26
N LEU A 391 -0.85 3.49 -10.40
CA LEU A 391 -1.33 3.02 -11.70
C LEU A 391 -1.53 4.15 -12.71
N VAL A 392 -2.12 5.27 -12.28
CA VAL A 392 -2.37 6.42 -13.16
C VAL A 392 -1.07 7.13 -13.55
N ALA A 393 -0.18 7.39 -12.58
CA ALA A 393 1.10 8.04 -12.84
C ALA A 393 1.99 7.20 -13.77
N THR A 394 2.05 5.89 -13.55
CA THR A 394 2.81 4.99 -14.42
C THR A 394 2.17 4.84 -15.80
N ALA A 395 0.83 4.80 -15.89
CA ALA A 395 0.13 4.77 -17.18
C ALA A 395 0.51 5.98 -18.07
N GLU A 396 0.58 7.16 -17.46
CA GLU A 396 0.97 8.39 -18.14
C GLU A 396 2.44 8.37 -18.55
N ALA A 397 3.35 8.06 -17.62
CA ALA A 397 4.80 8.09 -17.87
C ALA A 397 5.25 7.02 -18.88
N ALA A 398 4.61 5.84 -18.89
CA ALA A 398 4.96 4.72 -19.76
C ALA A 398 4.11 4.60 -21.04
N ASP A 399 3.14 5.50 -21.25
CA ASP A 399 2.11 5.38 -22.30
C ASP A 399 1.44 3.99 -22.29
N ALA A 400 1.09 3.50 -21.09
CA ALA A 400 0.63 2.14 -20.83
C ALA A 400 -0.87 2.11 -20.47
N PRO A 401 -1.79 2.21 -21.45
CA PRO A 401 -3.22 2.38 -21.20
C PRO A 401 -3.88 1.19 -20.49
N GLY A 402 -3.26 0.00 -20.51
CA GLY A 402 -3.76 -1.16 -19.77
C GLY A 402 -3.81 -0.95 -18.27
N LEU A 403 -2.91 -0.13 -17.72
CA LEU A 403 -2.86 0.18 -16.29
C LEU A 403 -4.11 0.94 -15.81
N LEU A 404 -4.77 1.70 -16.70
CA LEU A 404 -6.04 2.37 -16.37
C LEU A 404 -7.19 1.38 -16.19
N ASN A 405 -7.14 0.20 -16.81
CA ASN A 405 -8.13 -0.85 -16.58
C ASN A 405 -7.97 -1.47 -15.18
N LEU A 406 -6.72 -1.63 -14.72
CA LEU A 406 -6.43 -2.04 -13.35
C LEU A 406 -6.87 -0.96 -12.36
N ALA A 407 -6.57 0.31 -12.66
CA ALA A 407 -6.95 1.46 -11.85
C ALA A 407 -8.48 1.52 -11.62
N ALA A 408 -9.27 1.21 -12.65
CA ALA A 408 -10.73 1.14 -12.52
C ALA A 408 -11.19 0.06 -11.54
N ILE A 409 -10.54 -1.12 -11.55
CA ILE A 409 -10.84 -2.22 -10.63
C ILE A 409 -10.43 -1.85 -9.20
N THR A 410 -9.22 -1.28 -9.03
CA THR A 410 -8.74 -0.76 -7.74
C THR A 410 -9.70 0.27 -7.15
N ALA A 411 -10.09 1.28 -7.94
CA ALA A 411 -11.04 2.31 -7.51
C ALA A 411 -12.46 1.78 -7.24
N GLY A 412 -12.85 0.66 -7.87
CA GLY A 412 -14.11 -0.03 -7.61
C GLY A 412 -14.30 -0.43 -6.14
N TRP A 413 -13.21 -0.57 -5.39
CA TRP A 413 -13.23 -0.82 -3.95
C TRP A 413 -14.09 0.22 -3.19
N TYR A 414 -13.97 1.50 -3.53
CA TYR A 414 -14.75 2.57 -2.89
C TYR A 414 -16.26 2.44 -3.10
N PHE A 415 -16.67 1.79 -4.20
CA PHE A 415 -18.07 1.68 -4.63
C PHE A 415 -18.70 0.32 -4.33
N GLY A 416 -17.99 -0.57 -3.65
CA GLY A 416 -18.51 -1.86 -3.18
C GLY A 416 -17.81 -3.09 -3.74
N ALA A 417 -16.84 -2.95 -4.65
CA ALA A 417 -16.00 -4.08 -5.09
C ALA A 417 -14.88 -4.38 -4.08
N ASN A 418 -15.29 -4.71 -2.87
CA ASN A 418 -14.44 -4.99 -1.71
C ASN A 418 -15.01 -6.16 -0.90
N PRO A 419 -14.28 -6.71 0.09
CA PRO A 419 -14.72 -7.88 0.85
C PRO A 419 -16.05 -7.71 1.61
N SER A 420 -16.44 -6.48 1.95
CA SER A 420 -17.72 -6.20 2.62
C SER A 420 -18.92 -6.20 1.66
N GLY A 421 -18.68 -5.96 0.36
CA GLY A 421 -19.73 -5.76 -0.63
C GLY A 421 -20.54 -4.46 -0.45
N LEU A 422 -20.10 -3.57 0.44
CA LEU A 422 -20.72 -2.28 0.74
C LEU A 422 -19.80 -1.15 0.27
N PRO A 423 -20.33 0.01 -0.17
CA PRO A 423 -19.47 1.14 -0.53
C PRO A 423 -18.65 1.60 0.68
N ALA A 424 -17.39 1.94 0.42
CA ALA A 424 -16.45 2.44 1.40
C ALA A 424 -16.34 3.97 1.39
N TYR A 425 -16.90 4.65 0.38
CA TYR A 425 -16.98 6.10 0.28
C TYR A 425 -18.41 6.58 0.00
N ASP A 426 -18.81 7.67 0.64
CA ASP A 426 -20.08 8.36 0.38
C ASP A 426 -19.83 9.71 -0.33
N PRO A 427 -20.12 9.83 -1.64
CA PRO A 427 -19.93 11.07 -2.39
C PRO A 427 -20.85 12.21 -1.94
N ALA A 428 -21.96 11.93 -1.25
CA ALA A 428 -22.87 12.97 -0.78
C ALA A 428 -22.33 13.72 0.44
N THR A 429 -21.47 13.08 1.24
CA THR A 429 -20.96 13.63 2.50
C THR A 429 -19.44 13.78 2.52
N GLY A 430 -18.72 13.06 1.66
CA GLY A 430 -17.26 12.99 1.68
C GLY A 430 -16.70 12.03 2.73
N THR A 431 -17.55 11.28 3.45
CA THR A 431 -17.09 10.32 4.47
C THR A 431 -16.54 9.06 3.81
N ALA A 432 -15.48 8.51 4.38
CA ALA A 432 -14.92 7.21 4.01
C ALA A 432 -14.77 6.31 5.24
N ILE A 433 -15.02 5.02 5.09
CA ILE A 433 -14.78 4.06 6.18
C ILE A 433 -13.27 3.92 6.45
N ASP A 434 -12.94 3.62 7.70
CA ASP A 434 -11.56 3.48 8.15
C ASP A 434 -10.89 2.23 7.57
N GLY A 435 -11.62 1.12 7.49
CA GLY A 435 -11.10 -0.11 6.92
C GLY A 435 -12.08 -1.28 6.87
N ILE A 436 -11.67 -2.33 6.17
CA ILE A 436 -12.40 -3.59 6.02
C ILE A 436 -11.46 -4.73 6.45
N GLU A 437 -11.85 -5.43 7.51
CA GLU A 437 -11.10 -6.57 8.05
C GLU A 437 -11.06 -7.75 7.05
N PRO A 438 -10.10 -8.69 7.19
CA PRO A 438 -10.02 -9.87 6.32
C PRO A 438 -11.32 -10.70 6.24
N ASP A 439 -12.14 -10.68 7.29
CA ASP A 439 -13.43 -11.38 7.35
C ASP A 439 -14.61 -10.58 6.75
N GLY A 440 -14.35 -9.39 6.23
CA GLY A 440 -15.32 -8.48 5.62
C GLY A 440 -16.02 -7.55 6.61
N ARG A 441 -15.68 -7.59 7.91
CA ARG A 441 -16.21 -6.64 8.90
C ARG A 441 -15.70 -5.23 8.61
N VAL A 442 -16.60 -4.26 8.63
CA VAL A 442 -16.30 -2.84 8.38
C VAL A 442 -16.01 -2.11 9.69
N ASN A 443 -14.93 -1.33 9.74
CA ASN A 443 -14.75 -0.25 10.71
C ASN A 443 -15.40 1.02 10.13
N PRO A 444 -16.54 1.49 10.69
CA PRO A 444 -17.31 2.56 10.08
C PRO A 444 -16.83 3.97 10.48
N ASN A 445 -15.78 4.09 11.29
CA ASN A 445 -15.15 5.36 11.64
C ASN A 445 -14.63 6.07 10.38
N SER A 446 -14.39 7.37 10.47
CA SER A 446 -14.02 8.21 9.33
C SER A 446 -13.05 9.31 9.73
N GLY A 447 -11.86 8.91 10.20
CA GLY A 447 -10.79 9.83 10.59
C GLY A 447 -10.12 10.52 9.40
N ALA A 448 -9.14 11.38 9.69
CA ALA A 448 -8.44 12.17 8.67
C ALA A 448 -7.80 11.28 7.61
N GLU A 449 -7.03 10.25 7.99
CA GLU A 449 -6.36 9.37 7.02
C GLU A 449 -7.34 8.76 6.00
N SER A 450 -8.37 8.07 6.47
CA SER A 450 -9.37 7.43 5.60
C SER A 450 -10.06 8.42 4.66
N THR A 451 -10.41 9.60 5.19
CA THR A 451 -11.05 10.70 4.45
C THR A 451 -10.12 11.26 3.38
N ILE A 452 -8.87 11.56 3.74
CA ILE A 452 -7.88 12.18 2.87
C ILE A 452 -7.54 11.24 1.70
N HIS A 453 -7.27 9.96 1.96
CA HIS A 453 -6.93 9.02 0.89
C HIS A 453 -8.12 8.70 -0.01
N ALA A 454 -9.35 8.66 0.53
CA ALA A 454 -10.54 8.61 -0.32
C ALA A 454 -10.64 9.84 -1.22
N LEU A 455 -10.37 11.04 -0.70
CA LEU A 455 -10.39 12.29 -1.46
C LEU A 455 -9.29 12.36 -2.52
N PHE A 456 -8.07 11.87 -2.25
CA PHE A 456 -7.04 11.73 -3.28
C PHE A 456 -7.51 10.86 -4.43
N SER A 457 -8.12 9.72 -4.12
CA SER A 457 -8.69 8.83 -5.13
C SER A 457 -9.79 9.53 -5.92
N MET A 458 -10.69 10.26 -5.27
CA MET A 458 -11.76 10.99 -5.97
C MET A 458 -11.22 12.12 -6.86
N LEU A 459 -10.18 12.84 -6.42
CA LEU A 459 -9.48 13.85 -7.22
C LEU A 459 -8.81 13.22 -8.45
N THR A 460 -8.19 12.05 -8.30
CA THR A 460 -7.61 11.30 -9.43
C THR A 460 -8.68 10.87 -10.42
N LEU A 461 -9.84 10.40 -9.94
CA LEU A 461 -10.98 10.02 -10.79
C LEU A 461 -11.60 11.24 -11.48
N ASP A 462 -11.80 12.35 -10.77
CA ASP A 462 -12.38 13.57 -11.32
C ASP A 462 -11.50 14.18 -12.43
N ALA A 463 -10.17 14.07 -12.30
CA ALA A 463 -9.22 14.44 -13.35
C ALA A 463 -9.21 13.48 -14.55
N ASN A 464 -9.75 12.27 -14.42
CA ASN A 464 -9.74 11.22 -15.44
C ASN A 464 -11.16 10.69 -15.75
N PRO A 465 -11.98 11.40 -16.55
CA PRO A 465 -13.40 11.08 -16.73
C PRO A 465 -13.72 9.67 -17.24
N ASP A 466 -12.89 9.12 -18.14
CA ASP A 466 -13.09 7.76 -18.66
C ASP A 466 -12.77 6.69 -17.60
N LEU A 467 -11.70 6.89 -16.83
CA LEU A 467 -11.35 6.04 -15.69
C LEU A 467 -12.44 6.08 -14.62
N LYS A 468 -12.90 7.28 -14.27
CA LYS A 468 -14.04 7.48 -13.36
C LYS A 468 -15.29 6.75 -13.82
N ALA A 469 -15.65 6.90 -15.10
CA ALA A 469 -16.81 6.21 -15.65
C ALA A 469 -16.64 4.68 -15.65
N ALA A 470 -15.41 4.17 -15.76
CA ALA A 470 -15.11 2.74 -15.62
C ALA A 470 -15.23 2.27 -14.16
N ALA A 471 -14.64 3.00 -13.22
CA ALA A 471 -14.68 2.70 -11.78
C ALA A 471 -16.12 2.71 -11.22
N LEU A 472 -16.92 3.73 -11.53
CA LEU A 472 -18.34 3.79 -11.15
C LEU A 472 -19.19 2.69 -11.80
N GLY A 473 -18.67 2.05 -12.85
CA GLY A 473 -19.27 0.88 -13.48
C GLY A 473 -19.08 -0.42 -12.70
N ILE A 474 -18.26 -0.41 -11.66
CA ILE A 474 -17.87 -1.55 -10.83
C ILE A 474 -18.35 -1.27 -9.40
N ASN A 475 -19.23 -2.11 -8.87
CA ASN A 475 -19.75 -1.97 -7.50
C ASN A 475 -19.79 -3.26 -6.70
N ALA A 476 -19.29 -4.37 -7.27
CA ALA A 476 -19.14 -5.63 -6.56
C ALA A 476 -18.04 -6.49 -7.21
N THR A 477 -17.28 -7.16 -6.35
CA THR A 477 -16.40 -8.26 -6.74
C THR A 477 -17.23 -9.54 -6.69
N VAL A 478 -17.37 -10.21 -7.83
CA VAL A 478 -18.16 -11.44 -7.97
C VAL A 478 -17.35 -12.64 -7.50
N ALA A 479 -16.08 -12.70 -7.90
CA ALA A 479 -15.16 -13.77 -7.53
C ALA A 479 -13.71 -13.36 -7.79
N THR A 480 -12.80 -13.81 -6.94
CA THR A 480 -11.36 -13.85 -7.20
C THR A 480 -10.90 -15.30 -7.29
N HIS A 481 -9.88 -15.53 -8.11
CA HIS A 481 -9.16 -16.78 -8.18
C HIS A 481 -7.69 -16.45 -8.39
N GLY A 482 -6.93 -16.35 -7.32
CA GLY A 482 -5.52 -15.98 -7.35
C GLY A 482 -4.73 -16.74 -6.30
N LEU A 483 -3.80 -16.03 -5.65
CA LEU A 483 -2.96 -16.59 -4.58
C LEU A 483 -3.82 -17.21 -3.47
N SER A 484 -3.37 -18.35 -2.97
CA SER A 484 -3.98 -19.03 -1.83
C SER A 484 -2.93 -19.60 -0.91
N VAL A 485 -3.21 -19.58 0.38
CA VAL A 485 -2.32 -20.08 1.43
C VAL A 485 -2.86 -21.43 1.93
N VAL A 486 -1.97 -22.40 2.11
CA VAL A 486 -2.29 -23.67 2.76
C VAL A 486 -1.28 -23.92 3.88
N GLU A 487 -1.75 -23.80 5.12
CA GLU A 487 -0.91 -23.89 6.31
C GLU A 487 -0.21 -25.25 6.44
N ALA A 488 1.04 -25.25 6.87
CA ALA A 488 1.85 -26.46 7.00
C ALA A 488 1.28 -27.42 8.05
N GLU A 489 0.76 -26.90 9.16
CA GLU A 489 0.19 -27.67 10.27
C GLU A 489 -1.14 -28.35 9.91
N SER A 490 -1.76 -27.98 8.78
CA SER A 490 -2.90 -28.71 8.21
C SER A 490 -2.50 -30.07 7.59
N GLY A 491 -1.20 -30.29 7.38
CA GLY A 491 -0.65 -31.46 6.71
C GLY A 491 -0.47 -32.70 7.59
N VAL A 492 -0.16 -33.82 6.95
CA VAL A 492 0.27 -35.05 7.63
C VAL A 492 1.78 -35.02 7.82
N ILE A 493 2.20 -34.94 9.07
CA ILE A 493 3.61 -34.82 9.48
C ILE A 493 4.18 -36.20 9.87
N THR A 494 5.43 -36.46 9.53
CA THR A 494 6.18 -37.63 10.02
C THR A 494 7.61 -37.20 10.30
N GLY A 495 8.13 -37.51 11.50
CA GLY A 495 9.47 -37.06 11.90
C GLY A 495 9.56 -35.57 12.20
N GLY A 496 8.49 -34.98 12.76
CA GLY A 496 8.38 -33.56 13.08
C GLY A 496 7.17 -33.25 13.96
N THR A 497 6.97 -31.98 14.31
CA THR A 497 5.90 -31.48 15.18
C THR A 497 5.40 -30.11 14.72
N VAL A 498 4.17 -29.75 15.10
CA VAL A 498 3.66 -28.38 14.99
C VAL A 498 4.15 -27.57 16.17
N THR A 499 4.61 -26.36 15.91
CA THR A 499 5.14 -25.43 16.91
C THR A 499 4.37 -24.12 16.85
N THR A 500 3.96 -23.62 18.02
CA THR A 500 3.33 -22.31 18.18
C THR A 500 4.35 -21.38 18.81
N PRO A 501 4.86 -20.37 18.10
CA PRO A 501 5.78 -19.39 18.67
C PRO A 501 5.09 -18.51 19.73
N ALA A 502 5.87 -17.80 20.54
CA ALA A 502 5.33 -16.87 21.53
C ALA A 502 4.64 -15.64 20.89
N SER A 503 5.04 -15.30 19.67
CA SER A 503 4.51 -14.23 18.83
C SER A 503 4.44 -14.74 17.39
N SER A 504 3.41 -14.37 16.63
CA SER A 504 3.38 -14.60 15.18
C SER A 504 4.41 -13.72 14.47
N TRP A 505 4.64 -12.51 14.97
CA TRP A 505 5.64 -11.57 14.46
C TRP A 505 7.06 -12.03 14.80
N THR A 506 7.92 -12.16 13.78
CA THR A 506 9.34 -12.52 13.92
C THR A 506 10.23 -11.32 14.23
N GLY A 507 9.79 -10.11 13.89
CA GLY A 507 10.65 -8.93 13.71
C GLY A 507 10.61 -8.42 12.26
N GLU A 508 10.25 -9.29 11.32
CA GLU A 508 10.30 -9.01 9.87
C GLU A 508 9.08 -9.52 9.10
N ALA A 509 8.47 -10.62 9.57
CA ALA A 509 7.34 -11.27 8.93
C ALA A 509 6.43 -11.95 9.98
N ASN A 510 5.26 -12.41 9.56
CA ASN A 510 4.34 -13.18 10.39
C ASN A 510 4.34 -14.67 10.01
N TRP A 511 4.39 -15.54 11.02
CA TRP A 511 3.99 -16.93 10.88
C TRP A 511 2.50 -17.00 10.55
N SER A 512 2.15 -17.51 9.37
CA SER A 512 0.77 -17.67 8.95
C SER A 512 0.03 -18.61 9.89
N GLY A 513 -1.23 -18.30 10.20
CA GLY A 513 -2.01 -19.07 11.19
C GLY A 513 -1.45 -19.06 12.63
N GLY A 514 -0.34 -18.38 12.89
CA GLY A 514 0.34 -18.35 14.19
C GLY A 514 1.03 -19.64 14.59
N ALA A 515 1.35 -20.53 13.64
CA ALA A 515 2.04 -21.79 13.89
C ALA A 515 2.87 -22.22 12.68
N TYR A 516 3.82 -23.15 12.89
CA TYR A 516 4.61 -23.74 11.80
C TYR A 516 4.95 -25.20 12.11
N VAL A 517 5.55 -25.90 11.15
CA VAL A 517 6.01 -27.28 11.29
C VAL A 517 7.53 -27.35 11.40
N ASP A 518 8.01 -27.89 12.52
CA ASP A 518 9.40 -28.33 12.69
C ASP A 518 9.55 -29.76 12.17
N LEU A 519 10.40 -29.96 11.16
CA LEU A 519 10.80 -31.29 10.69
C LEU A 519 12.23 -31.60 11.11
N ALA A 520 12.48 -32.85 11.54
CA ALA A 520 13.83 -33.38 11.70
C ALA A 520 14.33 -33.96 10.37
N ALA A 521 15.64 -34.23 10.28
CA ALA A 521 16.25 -34.89 9.13
C ALA A 521 15.53 -36.21 8.76
N GLY A 522 15.16 -36.37 7.50
CA GLY A 522 14.35 -37.49 7.00
C GLY A 522 12.85 -37.35 7.25
N GLY A 523 12.42 -36.26 7.89
CA GLY A 523 11.03 -35.92 8.13
C GLY A 523 10.29 -35.58 6.84
N THR A 524 8.97 -35.79 6.85
CA THR A 524 8.09 -35.52 5.71
C THR A 524 6.86 -34.74 6.12
N LEU A 525 6.47 -33.79 5.28
CA LEU A 525 5.23 -33.04 5.40
C LEU A 525 4.40 -33.25 4.13
N ARG A 526 3.20 -33.83 4.26
CA ARG A 526 2.24 -34.01 3.16
C ARG A 526 1.07 -33.06 3.34
N ILE A 527 0.97 -32.06 2.47
CA ILE A 527 -0.09 -31.05 2.48
C ILE A 527 -1.10 -31.37 1.38
N THR A 528 -2.38 -31.27 1.72
CA THR A 528 -3.47 -31.34 0.74
C THR A 528 -3.78 -29.94 0.27
N VAL A 529 -3.63 -29.69 -1.03
CA VAL A 529 -3.91 -28.38 -1.63
C VAL A 529 -5.19 -28.44 -2.47
N PRO A 530 -5.91 -27.32 -2.67
CA PRO A 530 -7.08 -27.28 -3.53
C PRO A 530 -6.79 -27.85 -4.93
N ALA A 531 -7.78 -28.43 -5.60
CA ALA A 531 -7.64 -28.81 -7.01
C ALA A 531 -7.87 -27.59 -7.90
N ASP A 532 -7.17 -27.52 -9.02
CA ASP A 532 -7.38 -26.50 -10.05
C ASP A 532 -7.43 -27.17 -11.43
N ASP A 533 -8.06 -26.53 -12.42
CA ASP A 533 -8.09 -26.98 -13.80
C ASP A 533 -6.78 -26.70 -14.58
N GLN A 534 -5.89 -25.90 -13.99
CA GLN A 534 -4.60 -25.48 -14.53
C GLN A 534 -3.41 -25.82 -13.62
N ALA A 535 -2.21 -25.68 -14.18
CA ALA A 535 -0.99 -25.75 -13.39
C ALA A 535 -0.84 -24.52 -12.49
N ARG A 536 -0.11 -24.67 -11.38
CA ARG A 536 0.11 -23.64 -10.37
C ARG A 536 1.57 -23.58 -9.95
N ARG A 537 2.12 -22.39 -9.74
CA ARG A 537 3.38 -22.23 -8.99
C ARG A 537 3.11 -22.53 -7.51
N VAL A 538 4.12 -23.05 -6.84
CA VAL A 538 4.07 -23.40 -5.41
C VAL A 538 5.30 -22.78 -4.78
N HIS A 539 5.10 -22.00 -3.73
CA HIS A 539 6.16 -21.36 -2.95
C HIS A 539 6.02 -21.85 -1.50
N PRO A 540 6.79 -22.87 -1.08
CA PRO A 540 6.91 -23.18 0.33
C PRO A 540 7.44 -21.97 1.07
N ILE A 541 6.76 -21.60 2.15
CA ILE A 541 7.19 -20.54 3.06
C ILE A 541 8.08 -21.22 4.09
N VAL A 542 9.36 -20.86 4.05
CA VAL A 542 10.42 -21.51 4.83
C VAL A 542 11.05 -20.45 5.70
N ASN A 543 11.23 -20.75 6.99
CA ASN A 543 12.11 -19.96 7.82
C ASN A 543 13.54 -20.45 7.61
N GLN A 544 14.28 -19.73 6.78
CA GLN A 544 15.69 -19.99 6.55
C GLN A 544 16.49 -19.45 7.73
N VAL A 545 17.16 -20.35 8.44
CA VAL A 545 18.16 -19.93 9.44
C VAL A 545 19.39 -19.35 8.74
N VAL A 546 20.12 -18.48 9.45
CA VAL A 546 21.35 -17.83 8.94
C VAL A 546 22.37 -18.85 8.42
N ASP A 547 22.68 -19.87 9.23
CA ASP A 547 23.65 -20.89 8.85
C ASP A 547 23.11 -21.82 7.75
N PRO A 548 23.96 -22.39 6.88
CA PRO A 548 23.52 -23.40 5.92
C PRO A 548 22.81 -24.59 6.59
N ALA A 549 21.57 -24.85 6.20
CA ALA A 549 20.73 -25.88 6.82
C ALA A 549 20.01 -26.76 5.78
N GLY A 550 20.75 -27.66 5.12
CA GLY A 550 20.20 -28.70 4.25
C GLY A 550 19.15 -28.23 3.25
N THR A 551 18.33 -29.16 2.77
CA THR A 551 17.29 -28.90 1.77
C THR A 551 16.01 -29.68 2.04
N THR A 552 14.88 -29.10 1.64
CA THR A 552 13.61 -29.81 1.51
C THR A 552 13.32 -30.09 0.05
N THR A 553 13.17 -31.36 -0.31
CA THR A 553 12.74 -31.79 -1.64
C THR A 553 11.22 -31.89 -1.71
N TRP A 554 10.64 -31.24 -2.72
CA TRP A 554 9.21 -31.14 -2.92
C TRP A 554 8.74 -31.98 -4.10
N THR A 555 7.72 -32.81 -3.86
CA THR A 555 7.15 -33.70 -4.89
C THR A 555 5.63 -33.69 -4.87
N THR A 556 5.03 -34.16 -5.96
CA THR A 556 3.59 -34.44 -6.06
C THR A 556 3.35 -35.84 -6.63
N GLY A 557 2.12 -36.36 -6.46
CA GLY A 557 1.72 -37.66 -6.98
C GLY A 557 1.86 -38.83 -5.99
N LYS A 558 1.46 -40.03 -6.44
CA LYS A 558 1.46 -41.23 -5.60
C LYS A 558 2.86 -41.82 -5.49
N LYS A 559 3.15 -42.47 -4.36
CA LYS A 559 4.39 -43.22 -4.13
C LYS A 559 4.68 -44.15 -5.33
N GLY A 560 5.87 -44.03 -5.91
CA GLY A 560 6.30 -44.78 -7.11
C GLY A 560 5.94 -44.13 -8.47
N LYS A 561 5.21 -43.01 -8.46
CA LYS A 561 4.94 -42.14 -9.63
C LYS A 561 5.03 -40.67 -9.24
N GLN A 562 5.98 -40.35 -8.36
CA GLN A 562 6.17 -38.98 -7.90
C GLN A 562 6.79 -38.13 -9.02
N GLN A 563 6.28 -36.92 -9.17
CA GLN A 563 6.89 -35.87 -9.97
C GLN A 563 7.61 -34.91 -9.02
N SER A 564 8.83 -34.51 -9.36
CA SER A 564 9.55 -33.46 -8.64
C SER A 564 8.93 -32.10 -8.95
N LEU A 565 8.76 -31.28 -7.91
CA LEU A 565 8.40 -29.86 -8.03
C LEU A 565 9.65 -28.98 -7.87
N GLY A 566 10.63 -29.43 -7.09
CA GLY A 566 11.87 -28.69 -6.85
C GLY A 566 12.43 -28.92 -5.46
N THR A 567 13.30 -28.02 -5.03
CA THR A 567 13.92 -28.02 -3.69
C THR A 567 13.92 -26.61 -3.14
N THR A 568 13.80 -26.48 -1.82
CA THR A 568 14.05 -25.23 -1.09
C THR A 568 15.23 -25.43 -0.14
N ALA A 569 16.04 -24.39 0.07
CA ALA A 569 17.01 -24.38 1.17
C ALA A 569 16.26 -24.18 2.50
N ASN A 570 16.71 -24.82 3.59
CA ASN A 570 16.13 -24.56 4.92
C ASN A 570 17.00 -23.62 5.78
N GLY A 571 18.08 -23.09 5.20
CA GLY A 571 18.95 -22.10 5.82
C GLY A 571 19.71 -21.35 4.74
N ASP A 572 20.89 -20.84 5.08
CA ASP A 572 21.68 -19.96 4.21
C ASP A 572 20.93 -18.67 3.87
N ALA A 573 20.26 -18.08 4.88
CA ALA A 573 19.55 -16.81 4.74
C ALA A 573 20.49 -15.62 4.49
N GLY A 574 21.81 -15.79 4.58
CA GLY A 574 22.76 -14.68 4.46
C GLY A 574 22.99 -13.93 5.77
N GLU A 575 23.76 -12.84 5.69
CA GLU A 575 24.04 -11.99 6.85
C GLU A 575 22.79 -11.17 7.20
N GLN A 576 22.35 -11.24 8.46
CA GLN A 576 21.18 -10.51 8.97
C GLN A 576 21.23 -9.00 8.64
N GLY A 577 22.36 -8.36 8.95
CA GLY A 577 22.54 -6.92 8.71
C GLY A 577 21.54 -6.04 9.46
N VAL A 578 20.71 -5.27 8.74
CA VAL A 578 19.79 -4.26 9.32
C VAL A 578 18.44 -4.81 9.75
N THR A 579 18.15 -6.08 9.47
CA THR A 579 16.87 -6.70 9.83
C THR A 579 16.81 -7.03 11.34
N GLU A 580 15.60 -7.12 11.91
CA GLU A 580 15.44 -7.28 13.36
C GLU A 580 15.64 -8.73 13.85
N ALA A 581 15.40 -9.71 13.00
CA ALA A 581 15.41 -11.13 13.33
C ALA A 581 16.56 -11.87 12.62
N PRO A 582 17.14 -12.91 13.24
CA PRO A 582 18.14 -13.72 12.56
C PRO A 582 17.47 -14.68 11.56
N GLY A 583 17.76 -14.50 10.28
CA GLY A 583 17.25 -15.33 9.19
C GLY A 583 15.86 -14.89 8.75
N GLN A 584 15.37 -15.47 7.65
CA GLN A 584 14.21 -14.92 6.93
C GLN A 584 13.07 -15.93 6.76
N LEU A 585 11.84 -15.46 6.91
CA LEU A 585 10.62 -16.23 6.62
C LEU A 585 10.06 -15.86 5.25
N LEU A 586 10.47 -16.59 4.20
CA LEU A 586 10.23 -16.19 2.81
C LEU A 586 9.50 -17.29 2.00
N PRO A 587 8.59 -16.93 1.07
CA PRO A 587 8.07 -17.84 0.06
C PRO A 587 9.13 -18.14 -1.01
N LEU A 588 9.58 -19.40 -1.10
CA LEU A 588 10.63 -19.80 -2.05
C LEU A 588 10.05 -20.52 -3.27
N PRO A 589 10.23 -20.04 -4.52
CA PRO A 589 9.61 -20.65 -5.69
C PRO A 589 10.19 -22.02 -6.02
N LEU A 590 9.30 -22.97 -6.32
CA LEU A 590 9.70 -24.26 -6.86
C LEU A 590 9.89 -24.20 -8.38
N ALA A 591 10.95 -24.85 -8.87
CA ALA A 591 11.35 -24.86 -10.28
C ALA A 591 10.33 -25.50 -11.25
N SER A 592 9.30 -26.20 -10.75
CA SER A 592 8.28 -26.83 -11.56
C SER A 592 6.89 -26.63 -10.96
N THR A 593 5.93 -26.37 -11.84
CA THR A 593 4.54 -26.15 -11.44
C THR A 593 3.86 -27.44 -10.97
N LEU A 594 2.96 -27.28 -10.02
CA LEU A 594 2.03 -28.32 -9.61
C LEU A 594 0.99 -28.53 -10.73
N PRO A 595 0.88 -29.74 -11.32
CA PRO A 595 -0.05 -29.98 -12.42
C PRO A 595 -1.51 -29.72 -12.03
N GLY A 596 -2.34 -29.44 -13.04
CA GLY A 596 -3.80 -29.36 -12.85
C GLY A 596 -4.36 -30.62 -12.20
N LYS A 597 -5.32 -30.44 -11.30
CA LYS A 597 -6.01 -31.46 -10.49
C LYS A 597 -5.14 -32.19 -9.48
N ALA A 598 -3.83 -31.93 -9.43
CA ALA A 598 -2.98 -32.45 -8.36
C ALA A 598 -3.37 -31.76 -7.05
N THR A 599 -3.63 -32.56 -6.01
CA THR A 599 -4.11 -32.07 -4.70
C THR A 599 -3.14 -32.36 -3.57
N GLN A 600 -1.92 -32.79 -3.88
CA GLN A 600 -0.93 -33.11 -2.85
C GLN A 600 0.43 -32.54 -3.20
N VAL A 601 1.06 -31.94 -2.20
CA VAL A 601 2.46 -31.51 -2.19
C VAL A 601 3.13 -32.19 -1.00
N VAL A 602 4.29 -32.79 -1.23
CA VAL A 602 5.04 -33.54 -0.22
C VAL A 602 6.46 -33.01 -0.14
N GLY A 603 6.80 -32.39 1.00
CA GLY A 603 8.16 -32.02 1.36
C GLY A 603 8.85 -33.17 2.09
N THR A 604 10.10 -33.45 1.76
CA THR A 604 10.98 -34.36 2.51
C THR A 604 12.31 -33.66 2.74
N THR A 605 12.67 -33.46 4.00
CA THR A 605 13.89 -32.74 4.38
C THR A 605 15.05 -33.68 4.66
N ASP A 606 16.26 -33.31 4.27
CA ASP A 606 17.50 -34.01 4.65
C ASP A 606 18.13 -33.50 5.96
N ALA A 607 17.62 -32.38 6.48
CA ALA A 607 18.08 -31.70 7.70
C ALA A 607 16.89 -31.21 8.54
N ALA A 608 17.16 -30.43 9.59
CA ALA A 608 16.10 -29.70 10.27
C ALA A 608 15.49 -28.65 9.33
N ALA A 609 14.18 -28.46 9.39
CA ALA A 609 13.47 -27.46 8.58
C ALA A 609 12.28 -26.90 9.34
N GLN A 610 12.01 -25.60 9.16
CA GLN A 610 10.86 -24.90 9.70
C GLN A 610 9.99 -24.40 8.55
N LEU A 611 8.77 -24.93 8.46
CA LEU A 611 7.87 -24.74 7.32
C LEU A 611 6.57 -24.12 7.80
N ASP A 612 6.23 -22.94 7.30
CA ASP A 612 5.05 -22.16 7.72
C ASP A 612 3.81 -22.57 6.90
N ALA A 613 3.87 -22.42 5.59
CA ALA A 613 2.76 -22.70 4.70
C ALA A 613 3.23 -23.00 3.27
N LEU A 614 2.28 -23.31 2.39
CA LEU A 614 2.46 -23.24 0.95
C LEU A 614 1.66 -22.06 0.39
N LEU A 615 2.33 -21.15 -0.31
CA LEU A 615 1.70 -20.14 -1.14
C LEU A 615 1.52 -20.69 -2.56
N ILE A 616 0.27 -20.84 -2.99
CA ILE A 616 -0.11 -21.44 -4.27
C ILE A 616 -0.62 -20.36 -5.22
N GLN A 617 0.04 -20.21 -6.36
CA GLN A 617 -0.33 -19.22 -7.39
C GLN A 617 -0.80 -19.93 -8.67
N PRO A 618 -2.06 -19.77 -9.09
CA PRO A 618 -2.50 -20.19 -10.42
C PRO A 618 -1.68 -19.53 -11.52
N LEU A 619 -1.38 -20.26 -12.61
CA LEU A 619 -0.69 -19.64 -13.76
C LEU A 619 -1.55 -18.56 -14.41
N ILE A 620 -2.87 -18.74 -14.45
CA ILE A 620 -3.82 -17.70 -14.83
C ILE A 620 -4.75 -17.41 -13.66
N SER A 621 -4.57 -16.26 -13.02
CA SER A 621 -5.45 -15.75 -11.98
C SER A 621 -6.60 -14.94 -12.59
N THR A 622 -7.71 -14.76 -11.86
CA THR A 622 -8.85 -13.96 -12.33
C THR A 622 -9.48 -13.08 -11.26
N VAL A 623 -9.93 -11.89 -11.67
CA VAL A 623 -10.81 -11.01 -10.89
C VAL A 623 -12.08 -10.78 -11.69
N ALA A 624 -13.22 -11.26 -11.21
CA ALA A 624 -14.52 -11.04 -11.82
C ALA A 624 -15.26 -9.94 -11.05
N VAL A 625 -15.66 -8.88 -11.75
CA VAL A 625 -16.40 -7.74 -11.19
C VAL A 625 -17.71 -7.50 -11.94
N THR A 626 -18.66 -6.87 -11.27
CA THR A 626 -19.95 -6.48 -11.84
C THR A 626 -20.33 -5.07 -11.40
N GLY A 627 -21.34 -4.52 -12.08
CA GLY A 627 -21.93 -3.23 -11.74
C GLY A 627 -22.77 -2.66 -12.91
N PRO A 628 -23.08 -1.36 -12.89
CA PRO A 628 -23.95 -0.72 -13.89
C PRO A 628 -23.49 -0.86 -15.33
N ARG A 629 -22.18 -1.09 -15.57
CA ARG A 629 -21.61 -1.33 -16.91
C ARG A 629 -21.66 -2.78 -17.36
N GLY A 630 -22.11 -3.68 -16.49
CA GLY A 630 -22.17 -5.11 -16.71
C GLY A 630 -20.94 -5.86 -16.18
N ASP A 631 -20.93 -7.16 -16.42
CA ASP A 631 -19.89 -8.05 -15.91
C ASP A 631 -18.60 -7.94 -16.73
N SER A 632 -17.47 -7.92 -16.03
CA SER A 632 -16.15 -8.07 -16.65
C SER A 632 -15.25 -8.99 -15.84
N THR A 633 -14.25 -9.57 -16.47
CA THR A 633 -13.25 -10.43 -15.83
C THR A 633 -11.87 -10.04 -16.29
N LEU A 634 -10.99 -9.73 -15.35
CA LEU A 634 -9.56 -9.60 -15.57
C LEU A 634 -8.93 -10.99 -15.47
N PHE A 635 -8.16 -11.38 -16.48
CA PHE A 635 -7.28 -12.54 -16.45
C PHE A 635 -5.84 -12.04 -16.27
N VAL A 636 -5.08 -12.62 -15.35
CA VAL A 636 -3.73 -12.20 -15.00
C VAL A 636 -2.78 -13.39 -15.19
N SER A 637 -1.70 -13.19 -15.92
CA SER A 637 -0.71 -14.24 -16.21
C SER A 637 0.43 -14.20 -15.20
N ALA A 638 0.66 -15.33 -14.53
CA ALA A 638 1.92 -15.67 -13.87
C ALA A 638 2.75 -16.64 -14.74
N ASP A 639 2.41 -16.81 -16.03
CA ASP A 639 3.14 -17.70 -16.93
C ASP A 639 4.15 -16.91 -17.77
N THR A 640 5.25 -17.57 -18.13
CA THR A 640 6.28 -17.08 -19.04
C THR A 640 5.93 -17.32 -20.51
N ALA A 641 4.82 -18.02 -20.77
CA ALA A 641 4.31 -18.29 -22.11
C ALA A 641 2.90 -17.73 -22.32
N ASP A 642 2.65 -17.27 -23.54
CA ASP A 642 1.30 -16.90 -24.00
C ASP A 642 0.32 -18.06 -23.80
N THR A 643 -0.84 -17.76 -23.23
CA THR A 643 -1.86 -18.75 -22.89
C THR A 643 -3.21 -18.42 -23.51
N GLN A 644 -4.00 -19.46 -23.76
CA GLN A 644 -5.40 -19.34 -24.17
C GLN A 644 -6.33 -20.02 -23.18
N ARG A 645 -7.36 -19.32 -22.72
CA ARG A 645 -8.40 -19.87 -21.83
C ARG A 645 -9.73 -19.88 -22.54
N LYS A 646 -10.47 -20.98 -22.41
CA LYS A 646 -11.84 -21.08 -22.93
C LYS A 646 -12.82 -20.58 -21.88
N VAL A 647 -13.74 -19.72 -22.29
CA VAL A 647 -14.81 -19.17 -21.45
C VAL A 647 -16.16 -19.44 -22.09
N ASP A 648 -17.18 -19.59 -21.25
CA ASP A 648 -18.55 -19.73 -21.71
C ASP A 648 -19.09 -18.37 -22.17
N VAL A 649 -19.43 -18.27 -23.46
CA VAL A 649 -20.03 -17.07 -24.03
C VAL A 649 -21.56 -17.16 -23.89
N PRO A 650 -22.21 -16.25 -23.15
CA PRO A 650 -23.66 -16.30 -22.99
C PRO A 650 -24.40 -16.27 -24.33
N ARG A 651 -25.54 -16.97 -24.41
CA ARG A 651 -26.34 -17.03 -25.64
C ARG A 651 -26.75 -15.63 -26.08
N GLY A 652 -26.50 -15.31 -27.35
CA GLY A 652 -26.82 -13.98 -27.92
C GLY A 652 -25.78 -12.90 -27.62
N LYS A 653 -24.70 -13.22 -26.90
CA LYS A 653 -23.57 -12.34 -26.64
C LYS A 653 -22.34 -12.70 -27.48
N GLN A 654 -21.43 -11.76 -27.64
CA GLN A 654 -20.08 -11.96 -28.18
C GLN A 654 -19.05 -11.64 -27.11
N LEU A 655 -17.94 -12.37 -27.13
CA LEU A 655 -16.77 -12.11 -26.29
C LEU A 655 -16.04 -10.87 -26.80
N VAL A 656 -15.74 -9.93 -25.91
CA VAL A 656 -14.85 -8.80 -26.17
C VAL A 656 -13.69 -8.90 -25.18
N GLN A 657 -12.48 -8.62 -25.65
CA GLN A 657 -11.28 -8.67 -24.83
C GLN A 657 -10.30 -7.56 -25.22
N GLN A 658 -9.56 -7.08 -24.23
CA GLN A 658 -8.41 -6.19 -24.36
C GLN A 658 -7.23 -6.87 -23.66
N ALA A 659 -6.23 -7.26 -24.43
CA ALA A 659 -5.04 -7.93 -23.94
C ALA A 659 -3.87 -6.96 -23.88
N PHE A 660 -3.15 -7.01 -22.77
CA PHE A 660 -1.97 -6.21 -22.48
C PHE A 660 -0.81 -7.13 -22.10
N ASP A 661 0.41 -6.72 -22.46
CA ASP A 661 1.62 -7.45 -22.07
C ASP A 661 2.06 -7.10 -20.63
N ALA A 662 3.21 -7.64 -20.21
CA ALA A 662 3.79 -7.44 -18.89
C ALA A 662 4.25 -6.01 -18.59
N THR A 663 4.04 -5.07 -19.51
CA THR A 663 4.30 -3.63 -19.34
C THR A 663 3.02 -2.79 -19.40
N GLY A 664 1.85 -3.43 -19.49
CA GLY A 664 0.57 -2.75 -19.65
C GLY A 664 0.31 -2.23 -21.07
N GLN A 665 1.17 -2.59 -22.04
CA GLN A 665 1.04 -2.17 -23.43
C GLN A 665 0.06 -3.06 -24.20
N PRO A 666 -0.78 -2.51 -25.10
CA PRO A 666 -1.73 -3.30 -25.88
C PRO A 666 -1.03 -4.34 -26.76
N VAL A 667 -1.45 -5.60 -26.69
CA VAL A 667 -0.96 -6.64 -27.59
C VAL A 667 -1.64 -6.51 -28.95
N ALA A 668 -0.84 -6.33 -30.02
CA ALA A 668 -1.32 -6.22 -31.39
C ALA A 668 -2.24 -7.40 -31.76
N ASP A 669 -3.31 -7.10 -32.52
CA ASP A 669 -4.40 -8.02 -32.92
C ASP A 669 -5.45 -8.43 -31.85
N SER A 670 -5.44 -7.87 -30.63
CA SER A 670 -6.49 -8.12 -29.63
C SER A 670 -7.92 -7.77 -30.12
N HIS A 671 -8.06 -6.69 -30.91
CA HIS A 671 -9.35 -6.29 -31.49
C HIS A 671 -9.82 -7.14 -32.70
N LYS A 672 -8.94 -7.95 -33.32
CA LYS A 672 -9.23 -8.64 -34.59
C LYS A 672 -8.68 -10.05 -34.84
N GLY A 673 -7.90 -10.71 -33.96
CA GLY A 673 -7.22 -11.93 -34.45
C GLY A 673 -6.61 -12.98 -33.53
N LYS A 674 -6.74 -12.96 -32.19
CA LYS A 674 -6.23 -14.07 -31.33
C LYS A 674 -7.21 -14.65 -30.30
N GLY A 675 -8.48 -14.32 -30.42
CA GLY A 675 -9.60 -15.13 -29.96
C GLY A 675 -10.68 -14.99 -31.02
N ASP A 676 -11.07 -16.07 -31.71
CA ASP A 676 -12.17 -15.97 -32.68
C ASP A 676 -13.39 -15.45 -31.91
N LYS A 677 -14.00 -14.36 -32.39
CA LYS A 677 -15.20 -13.73 -31.79
C LYS A 677 -16.35 -14.73 -31.59
N ARG A 678 -16.24 -15.92 -32.19
CA ARG A 678 -17.15 -17.07 -32.06
C ARG A 678 -16.61 -18.25 -31.22
N SER A 679 -15.32 -18.33 -30.89
CA SER A 679 -14.74 -19.51 -30.21
C SER A 679 -14.85 -19.51 -28.68
N GLY A 680 -15.11 -18.35 -28.07
CA GLY A 680 -15.09 -18.21 -26.61
C GLY A 680 -13.69 -18.40 -26.04
N THR A 681 -12.66 -17.91 -26.73
CA THR A 681 -11.26 -18.03 -26.32
C THR A 681 -10.70 -16.67 -25.93
N VAL A 682 -10.16 -16.59 -24.72
CA VAL A 682 -9.41 -15.45 -24.19
C VAL A 682 -7.93 -15.71 -24.43
N PHE A 683 -7.24 -14.76 -25.05
CA PHE A 683 -5.79 -14.76 -25.19
C PHE A 683 -5.18 -13.95 -24.06
N ILE A 684 -4.14 -14.47 -23.43
CA ILE A 684 -3.45 -13.83 -22.31
C ILE A 684 -1.95 -13.89 -22.61
N ALA A 685 -1.28 -12.74 -22.67
CA ALA A 685 0.16 -12.68 -22.91
C ALA A 685 0.95 -13.16 -21.70
N ALA A 686 2.16 -13.68 -21.93
CA ALA A 686 3.11 -13.99 -20.86
C ALA A 686 3.33 -12.77 -19.94
N GLY A 687 3.24 -12.97 -18.63
CA GLY A 687 3.35 -11.92 -17.60
C GLY A 687 2.35 -10.76 -17.69
N GLY A 688 1.43 -10.78 -18.66
CA GLY A 688 0.48 -9.70 -18.91
C GLY A 688 -0.90 -9.98 -18.32
N PHE A 689 -1.86 -9.16 -18.71
CA PHE A 689 -3.25 -9.31 -18.28
C PHE A 689 -4.23 -9.04 -19.42
N THR A 690 -5.46 -9.52 -19.28
CA THR A 690 -6.50 -9.37 -20.30
C THR A 690 -7.84 -9.12 -19.65
N GLN A 691 -8.45 -7.98 -19.95
CA GLN A 691 -9.81 -7.67 -19.51
C GLN A 691 -10.82 -8.18 -20.53
N VAL A 692 -11.88 -8.82 -20.04
CA VAL A 692 -12.90 -9.50 -20.85
C VAL A 692 -14.29 -9.07 -20.43
N TRP A 693 -15.19 -8.86 -21.38
CA TRP A 693 -16.62 -8.62 -21.13
C TRP A 693 -17.49 -9.15 -22.28
N PHE A 694 -18.82 -9.07 -22.12
CA PHE A 694 -19.79 -9.60 -23.07
C PHE A 694 -20.74 -8.55 -23.62
N GLU A 695 -20.77 -8.40 -24.96
CA GLU A 695 -21.67 -7.49 -25.66
C GLU A 695 -22.77 -8.24 -26.41
N ALA A 696 -23.91 -7.60 -26.70
CA ALA A 696 -24.92 -8.19 -27.58
C ALA A 696 -24.36 -8.42 -28.99
N LYS A 697 -24.66 -9.58 -29.59
CA LYS A 697 -24.36 -9.81 -31.01
C LYS A 697 -25.17 -8.81 -31.84
N ARG A 698 -24.47 -8.01 -32.66
CA ARG A 698 -25.10 -7.14 -33.65
C ARG A 698 -25.71 -7.93 -34.80
#